data_AF-A0A485LJT3-F1
#
_entry.id   AF-A0A485LJT3-F1
#
_cell.length_a   1.000
_cell.length_b   1.000
_cell.length_c   1.000
_cell.angle_alpha   90.00
_cell.angle_beta   90.00
_cell.angle_gamma   90.00
#
_symmetry.space_group_name_H-M   'P 1'
#
loop_
_entity.id
_entity.type
_entity.pdbx_description
1 polymer ?
#
loop_
_entity_poly.entity_id
_entity_poly.type
_entity_poly.pdbx_seq_one_letter_code
_entity_poly.pdbx_strand_id
1 'polypeptide(L)'
;MEHITVVYAGQEHDLEVDVEDTAAVLSFQLFSLLGVDVDSQHLVTCTGRTVLPDETYASFAASSPWLLLSSSSDGSSFNPSIDVDWHESCSRLVAPHVPLVQPAFSANGTPVCQSCAMTCCSQGSLVMPIQNNVETRDRIRGQFICEVDLVVGAADVAVPHGFTKVPVDLNHSVSGPFIFLCYKKGTTPVLCPSYLQNLIVHVSTGGSTRPIAHIKVVHSSDIVPQVKGYTTIPVNCNTGTTSAVGVYLCYRRVPAADFRALQGLALQSVAISPSSSPIEGMVQSPLDLNAGHAGATPLHLYSSTNPLAGFVCGNHGMCLFEPRLRLDKTSETDSWTELSSHQLQAATQLDAALRRQWQASDAKHFEQEEARLKQMLAGQLQNTLKYERRDYQARALATIPMPLLQERARANPTPQPTPEDEVLRQLIRWFKHEFFTWMNSPNCHACGQPNTQSIRQEGPVTPEEVAGEASRVEVYQCGHCRALTRFPRYNDPTKLLETRTGRCGEWANCFTLCCRALGYEARYVHDFTDHVWTEVYSPHHERWLHCDPCEDQLDCPLTYEVGWGKKLSYIFATSCDELVDVVRRYTQDFDSLLDRRTMAREEWLQQTIAELNRTKAHSPGRQEVLRHRALAEAVELSAVKTAKAHETVGRISGSKEWRDSREESGGTAAATAGGSLASATLLATTTSVDANQHLKTLLEGMLKGGCANDTSCVNPFCLYARNSRAGFDVTAYTAESIQAIMVLQPLASPEGLRSLLCPTPGSFRALVLALPLVFYWPLQDHDASAVVDASGHGHHGTATQCALRKPLLVKDDAQATGALLSTMAASLRTTVQVTSESWTLLFLVRWVGTSASTASSSTAPIAFLRLATSDASWTLSYSPSTLQFHWGDHATSLTTLALHSTYLVAVVSTSVGVVGFVNGQESFRAATPIPAASSLDIAFQVDAPDSRHGPVPIVSHVAWVIQPLSAPLLQALVRASIPPPKLSKSGPDGTVDPSLECLETEAVEDSGCRLSSVHLWAGDFFDGLQCEYTTTQEAGPTARVVPGRAWTVANSTKHSLTLMDGEFITHVRGRRGAWMDQLSLTTNFGRTVAGGGNGGGQFDIALPVGHMVRAFHFDLGDHVTSPVVFTCPAPRGLVFAALEKATCEKAVAVQAAQAVTRYLTNLANDPANPKFHKIKCTNAFFEKNVSPLGNAADDIFAACEFSRAVEGSDVFFVFRAGAATHAIHAALFDLAVFVQV
;
A
#
# COMPACT_ATOMS: atom_id res chain seq x y z
N MET A 1 5.84 53.10 -19.69
CA MET A 1 7.18 52.60 -19.33
C MET A 1 7.09 51.71 -18.10
N GLU A 2 7.36 50.42 -18.27
CA GLU A 2 7.60 49.42 -17.23
C GLU A 2 9.03 48.89 -17.35
N HIS A 3 9.58 48.35 -16.26
CA HIS A 3 10.89 47.69 -16.28
C HIS A 3 10.74 46.18 -16.39
N ILE A 4 11.50 45.57 -17.31
CA ILE A 4 11.56 44.13 -17.50
C ILE A 4 12.98 43.63 -17.33
N THR A 5 13.15 42.51 -16.61
CA THR A 5 14.43 41.84 -16.43
C THR A 5 14.49 40.65 -17.38
N VAL A 6 15.49 40.62 -18.25
CA VAL A 6 15.75 39.53 -19.19
C VAL A 6 17.04 38.82 -18.78
N VAL A 7 16.99 37.51 -18.60
CA VAL A 7 18.18 36.68 -18.34
C VAL A 7 18.66 36.10 -19.66
N TYR A 8 19.94 36.32 -19.97
CA TYR A 8 20.62 35.78 -21.13
C TYR A 8 22.08 35.46 -20.79
N ALA A 9 22.57 34.29 -21.21
CA ALA A 9 23.97 33.86 -21.01
C ALA A 9 24.49 34.03 -19.57
N GLY A 10 23.66 33.71 -18.57
CA GLY A 10 24.02 33.80 -17.14
C GLY A 10 24.01 35.21 -16.55
N GLN A 11 23.51 36.21 -17.27
CA GLN A 11 23.44 37.61 -16.80
C GLN A 11 22.01 38.16 -16.86
N GLU A 12 21.69 39.02 -15.90
CA GLU A 12 20.46 39.81 -15.88
C GLU A 12 20.64 41.15 -16.62
N HIS A 13 19.68 41.47 -17.48
CA HIS A 13 19.59 42.73 -18.20
C HIS A 13 18.26 43.41 -17.88
N ASP A 14 18.31 44.61 -17.30
CA ASP A 14 17.14 45.42 -17.05
C ASP A 14 16.85 46.35 -18.24
N LEU A 15 15.62 46.32 -18.75
CA LEU A 15 15.15 47.10 -19.90
C LEU A 15 13.94 47.94 -19.50
N GLU A 16 13.72 49.05 -20.19
CA GLU A 16 12.54 49.91 -20.05
C GLU A 16 11.67 49.78 -21.30
N VAL A 17 10.39 49.44 -21.13
CA VAL A 17 9.47 49.05 -22.20
C VAL A 17 8.12 49.76 -22.07
N ASP A 18 7.44 50.09 -23.17
CA ASP A 18 6.05 50.56 -23.10
C ASP A 18 5.08 49.39 -22.89
N VAL A 19 3.99 49.58 -22.18
CA VAL A 19 3.02 48.49 -21.89
C VAL A 19 2.24 48.05 -23.12
N GLU A 20 2.06 48.96 -24.08
CA GLU A 20 1.36 48.73 -25.34
C GLU A 20 2.27 48.16 -26.44
N ASP A 21 3.58 48.22 -26.24
CA ASP A 21 4.53 47.64 -27.20
C ASP A 21 4.37 46.12 -27.26
N THR A 22 4.68 45.53 -28.42
CA THR A 22 4.63 44.08 -28.60
C THR A 22 5.98 43.44 -28.30
N ALA A 23 5.98 42.12 -28.09
CA ALA A 23 7.21 41.36 -27.94
C ALA A 23 8.16 41.51 -29.15
N ALA A 24 7.64 41.77 -30.37
CA ALA A 24 8.50 42.09 -31.51
C ALA A 24 9.36 43.36 -31.29
N VAL A 25 8.82 44.38 -30.62
CA VAL A 25 9.58 45.58 -30.25
C VAL A 25 10.66 45.25 -29.24
N LEU A 26 10.36 44.40 -28.25
CA LEU A 26 11.34 43.88 -27.30
C LEU A 26 12.51 43.23 -28.04
N SER A 27 12.20 42.41 -29.03
CA SER A 27 13.22 41.66 -29.76
C SER A 27 14.19 42.54 -30.52
N PHE A 28 13.73 43.66 -31.09
CA PHE A 28 14.63 44.64 -31.70
C PHE A 28 15.55 45.32 -30.67
N GLN A 29 15.03 45.66 -29.49
CA GLN A 29 15.85 46.21 -28.40
C GLN A 29 16.90 45.20 -27.93
N LEU A 30 16.52 43.94 -27.77
CA LEU A 30 17.43 42.85 -27.40
C LEU A 30 18.49 42.59 -28.46
N PHE A 31 18.14 42.65 -29.74
CA PHE A 31 19.12 42.56 -30.83
C PHE A 31 20.16 43.68 -30.73
N SER A 32 19.72 44.92 -30.46
CA SER A 32 20.63 46.05 -30.31
C SER A 32 21.53 45.94 -29.06
N LEU A 33 21.03 45.36 -27.97
CA LEU A 33 21.75 45.27 -26.70
C LEU A 33 22.68 44.05 -26.64
N LEU A 34 22.21 42.90 -27.11
CA LEU A 34 22.83 41.59 -26.92
C LEU A 34 23.40 40.98 -28.21
N GLY A 35 23.06 41.53 -29.38
CA GLY A 35 23.53 41.02 -30.67
C GLY A 35 22.87 39.72 -31.14
N VAL A 36 21.77 39.31 -30.50
CA VAL A 36 21.02 38.09 -30.85
C VAL A 36 20.00 38.40 -31.93
N ASP A 37 20.15 37.79 -33.12
CA ASP A 37 19.28 38.01 -34.28
C ASP A 37 17.80 37.81 -33.94
N VAL A 38 16.93 38.71 -34.41
CA VAL A 38 15.50 38.76 -34.04
C VAL A 38 14.77 37.45 -34.36
N ASP A 39 15.07 36.83 -35.50
CA ASP A 39 14.44 35.56 -35.91
C ASP A 39 14.99 34.37 -35.12
N SER A 40 16.09 34.58 -34.38
CA SER A 40 16.74 33.59 -33.54
C SER A 40 16.37 33.71 -32.05
N GLN A 41 15.60 34.73 -31.67
CA GLN A 41 15.21 34.97 -30.28
C GLN A 41 14.02 34.11 -29.86
N HIS A 42 14.19 33.40 -28.74
CA HIS A 42 13.12 32.68 -28.08
C HIS A 42 12.93 33.21 -26.65
N LEU A 43 11.81 33.90 -26.44
CA LEU A 43 11.43 34.50 -25.16
C LEU A 43 10.47 33.59 -24.40
N VAL A 44 10.80 33.31 -23.14
CA VAL A 44 9.99 32.48 -22.24
C VAL A 44 9.77 33.21 -20.92
N THR A 45 8.53 33.27 -20.47
CA THR A 45 8.17 33.82 -19.16
C THR A 45 8.67 32.94 -18.03
N CYS A 46 8.79 33.50 -16.82
CA CYS A 46 9.14 32.75 -15.62
C CYS A 46 8.16 31.63 -15.21
N THR A 47 7.00 31.54 -15.87
CA THR A 47 6.02 30.46 -15.69
C THR A 47 6.18 29.34 -16.73
N GLY A 48 7.17 29.43 -17.62
CA GLY A 48 7.43 28.48 -18.70
C GLY A 48 6.62 28.73 -19.97
N ARG A 49 5.85 29.83 -20.06
CA ARG A 49 5.06 30.16 -21.25
C ARG A 49 5.92 30.89 -22.29
N THR A 50 5.94 30.39 -23.53
CA THR A 50 6.54 31.08 -24.68
C THR A 50 5.79 32.38 -24.98
N VAL A 51 6.52 33.46 -25.22
CA VAL A 51 5.97 34.75 -25.62
C VAL A 51 5.90 34.81 -27.15
N LEU A 52 4.73 35.14 -27.70
CA LEU A 52 4.54 35.29 -29.14
C LEU A 52 4.82 36.74 -29.57
N PRO A 53 5.32 36.98 -30.80
CA PRO A 53 5.72 38.32 -31.26
C PRO A 53 4.61 39.39 -31.22
N ASP A 54 3.35 38.97 -31.31
CA ASP A 54 2.14 39.81 -31.30
C ASP A 54 1.57 40.07 -29.91
N GLU A 55 2.04 39.36 -28.88
CA GLU A 55 1.62 39.62 -27.50
C GLU A 55 2.17 40.97 -27.03
N THR A 56 1.30 41.77 -26.39
CA THR A 56 1.67 43.03 -25.72
C THR A 56 2.37 42.76 -24.39
N TYR A 57 3.26 43.64 -23.95
CA TYR A 57 3.87 43.53 -22.62
C TYR A 57 2.83 43.42 -21.50
N ALA A 58 1.75 44.20 -21.59
CA ALA A 58 0.65 44.11 -20.65
C ALA A 58 0.04 42.69 -20.56
N SER A 59 0.04 41.92 -21.64
CA SER A 59 -0.54 40.57 -21.64
C SER A 59 0.38 39.49 -21.04
N PHE A 60 1.70 39.56 -21.29
CA PHE A 60 2.62 38.51 -20.86
C PHE A 60 3.43 38.85 -19.60
N ALA A 61 3.54 40.14 -19.27
CA ALA A 61 4.28 40.64 -18.12
C ALA A 61 3.38 41.25 -17.03
N ALA A 62 2.05 41.32 -17.23
CA ALA A 62 1.08 41.88 -16.25
C ALA A 62 1.27 41.37 -14.82
N SER A 63 1.69 40.11 -14.68
CA SER A 63 1.92 39.44 -13.41
C SER A 63 3.38 39.14 -13.13
N SER A 64 4.34 39.30 -14.05
CA SER A 64 5.77 39.11 -13.78
C SER A 64 6.68 39.66 -14.90
N PRO A 65 7.51 40.69 -14.63
CA PRO A 65 8.38 41.28 -15.64
C PRO A 65 9.75 40.59 -15.69
N TRP A 66 9.76 39.26 -15.77
CA TRP A 66 10.99 38.46 -15.78
C TRP A 66 10.92 37.41 -16.89
N LEU A 67 11.87 37.50 -17.84
CA LEU A 67 11.93 36.65 -19.03
C LEU A 67 13.29 35.94 -19.14
N LEU A 68 13.26 34.77 -19.75
CA LEU A 68 14.43 34.04 -20.22
C LEU A 68 14.53 34.23 -21.74
N LEU A 69 15.71 34.66 -22.21
CA LEU A 69 16.04 34.72 -23.62
C LEU A 69 16.99 33.57 -23.97
N SER A 70 16.73 32.91 -25.10
CA SER A 70 17.64 31.93 -25.70
C SER A 70 17.81 32.18 -27.20
N SER A 71 18.97 31.82 -27.75
CA SER A 71 19.29 31.96 -29.18
C SER A 71 19.18 30.62 -29.90
N SER A 72 18.65 30.57 -31.13
CA SER A 72 18.61 29.37 -31.98
C SER A 72 19.91 29.06 -32.73
N SER A 73 20.89 29.95 -32.66
CA SER A 73 22.20 29.80 -33.33
C SER A 73 23.16 28.81 -32.65
N ASP A 74 22.80 28.26 -31.49
CA ASP A 74 23.67 27.37 -30.73
C ASP A 74 23.76 26.01 -31.43
N GLY A 75 24.97 25.67 -31.89
CA GLY A 75 25.33 24.57 -32.79
C GLY A 75 25.09 23.13 -32.30
N SER A 76 23.94 22.88 -31.69
CA SER A 76 23.41 21.53 -31.47
C SER A 76 22.98 20.94 -32.81
N SER A 77 23.54 19.78 -33.17
CA SER A 77 23.08 18.99 -34.33
C SER A 77 21.71 18.33 -34.12
N PHE A 78 21.10 18.53 -32.95
CA PHE A 78 19.85 17.92 -32.51
C PHE A 78 18.79 19.00 -32.29
N ASN A 79 17.69 18.93 -33.05
CA ASN A 79 16.55 19.82 -32.98
C ASN A 79 15.30 19.01 -32.58
N PRO A 80 14.86 19.05 -31.32
CA PRO A 80 13.79 18.21 -30.81
C PRO A 80 12.40 18.55 -31.36
N SER A 81 12.24 19.66 -32.10
CA SER A 81 11.02 19.97 -32.85
C SER A 81 10.91 19.20 -34.17
N ILE A 82 12.03 18.67 -34.66
CA ILE A 82 12.15 17.91 -35.91
C ILE A 82 12.53 16.44 -35.60
N ASP A 83 13.50 16.25 -34.72
CA ASP A 83 14.08 14.96 -34.33
C ASP A 83 13.25 14.30 -33.20
N VAL A 84 11.98 14.02 -33.46
CA VAL A 84 11.02 13.50 -32.44
C VAL A 84 11.34 12.10 -31.92
N ASP A 85 12.27 11.39 -32.54
CA ASP A 85 12.75 10.06 -32.20
C ASP A 85 13.26 9.94 -30.76
N TRP A 86 13.71 11.04 -30.14
CA TRP A 86 14.09 11.03 -28.72
C TRP A 86 12.91 10.66 -27.78
N HIS A 87 11.66 10.96 -28.17
CA HIS A 87 10.47 10.60 -27.38
C HIS A 87 10.33 9.08 -27.24
N GLU A 88 10.71 8.34 -28.29
CA GLU A 88 10.51 6.89 -28.41
C GLU A 88 11.80 6.08 -28.25
N SER A 89 12.97 6.72 -28.36
CA SER A 89 14.31 6.11 -28.31
C SER A 89 14.71 5.51 -26.97
N CYS A 90 13.78 5.40 -26.02
CA CYS A 90 14.02 4.74 -24.76
C CYS A 90 13.95 3.23 -24.90
N SER A 91 15.05 2.55 -24.59
CA SER A 91 15.09 1.09 -24.38
C SER A 91 14.35 0.62 -23.11
N ARG A 92 13.49 1.47 -22.51
CA ARG A 92 12.71 1.20 -21.28
C ARG A 92 11.22 1.34 -21.57
N LEU A 93 10.55 0.23 -21.87
CA LEU A 93 9.09 0.13 -21.88
C LEU A 93 8.57 0.10 -20.43
N VAL A 94 7.89 1.15 -19.98
CA VAL A 94 7.05 1.15 -18.77
C VAL A 94 5.81 2.01 -19.06
N ALA A 95 4.64 1.49 -18.69
CA ALA A 95 3.36 2.16 -18.90
C ALA A 95 3.27 3.55 -18.23
N PRO A 96 2.51 4.49 -18.83
CA PRO A 96 2.79 5.92 -18.76
C PRO A 96 1.81 6.66 -17.86
N HIS A 97 1.83 6.40 -16.56
CA HIS A 97 0.92 7.10 -15.64
C HIS A 97 1.67 7.50 -14.39
N VAL A 98 2.58 8.48 -14.51
CA VAL A 98 2.40 9.82 -13.91
C VAL A 98 3.60 10.74 -14.04
N PRO A 99 3.39 12.02 -14.38
CA PRO A 99 4.46 13.00 -14.45
C PRO A 99 5.06 13.45 -13.12
N LEU A 100 6.36 13.68 -13.16
CA LEU A 100 7.05 14.80 -12.54
C LEU A 100 7.75 15.56 -13.66
N VAL A 101 7.88 16.88 -13.55
CA VAL A 101 8.67 17.63 -14.51
C VAL A 101 10.13 17.30 -14.20
N GLN A 102 10.88 16.73 -15.14
CA GLN A 102 12.35 16.70 -15.09
C GLN A 102 12.87 17.39 -16.36
N PRO A 103 14.05 18.00 -16.33
CA PRO A 103 14.70 18.47 -17.55
C PRO A 103 14.79 17.35 -18.60
N ALA A 104 14.41 17.64 -19.85
CA ALA A 104 14.51 16.71 -20.97
C ALA A 104 15.96 16.46 -21.44
N PHE A 105 16.92 17.16 -20.84
CA PHE A 105 18.33 17.13 -21.19
C PHE A 105 19.18 17.10 -19.92
N SER A 106 20.31 16.39 -19.97
CA SER A 106 21.34 16.49 -18.92
C SER A 106 22.05 17.85 -18.96
N ALA A 107 22.82 18.19 -17.92
CA ALA A 107 23.68 19.38 -17.90
C ALA A 107 24.65 19.45 -19.09
N ASN A 108 25.04 18.28 -19.62
CA ASN A 108 25.92 18.17 -20.79
C ASN A 108 25.16 18.25 -22.13
N GLY A 109 23.87 18.62 -22.10
CA GLY A 109 23.02 18.80 -23.27
C GLY A 109 22.61 17.52 -24.00
N THR A 110 22.82 16.35 -23.39
CA THR A 110 22.41 15.06 -23.98
C THR A 110 20.91 14.84 -23.77
N PRO A 111 20.13 14.48 -24.81
CA PRO A 111 18.69 14.26 -24.69
C PRO A 111 18.39 13.03 -23.83
N VAL A 112 17.43 13.19 -22.93
CA VAL A 112 16.85 12.12 -22.10
C VAL A 112 15.50 11.75 -22.71
N CYS A 113 15.29 10.47 -23.01
CA CYS A 113 14.04 10.00 -23.63
C CYS A 113 12.80 10.46 -22.82
N GLN A 114 11.66 10.66 -23.49
CA GLN A 114 10.42 11.12 -22.83
C GLN A 114 10.04 10.26 -21.62
N SER A 115 10.08 8.93 -21.74
CA SER A 115 9.77 8.02 -20.64
C SER A 115 10.69 8.18 -19.43
N CYS A 116 11.99 8.43 -19.63
CA CYS A 116 12.96 8.65 -18.54
C CYS A 116 12.86 10.06 -17.95
N ALA A 117 12.46 11.05 -18.74
CA ALA A 117 12.19 12.41 -18.25
C ALA A 117 10.91 12.46 -17.39
N MET A 118 10.02 11.46 -17.51
CA MET A 118 8.73 11.41 -16.82
C MET A 118 8.67 10.47 -15.61
N THR A 119 9.69 9.66 -15.35
CA THR A 119 9.65 8.64 -14.27
C THR A 119 10.81 8.81 -13.29
N CYS A 120 10.53 8.83 -11.98
CA CYS A 120 11.54 9.01 -10.93
C CYS A 120 12.05 7.70 -10.28
N CYS A 121 11.72 6.52 -10.85
CA CYS A 121 12.04 5.22 -10.25
C CYS A 121 13.14 4.45 -11.00
N SER A 122 13.87 3.60 -10.27
CA SER A 122 14.70 2.53 -10.86
C SER A 122 13.85 1.29 -11.18
N GLN A 123 14.41 0.34 -11.94
CA GLN A 123 13.69 -0.85 -12.40
C GLN A 123 13.12 -1.68 -11.22
N GLY A 124 11.83 -2.03 -11.29
CA GLY A 124 11.19 -2.97 -10.34
C GLY A 124 10.26 -2.36 -9.29
N SER A 125 9.95 -1.06 -9.35
CA SER A 125 8.94 -0.43 -8.47
C SER A 125 7.76 0.10 -9.29
N LEU A 126 6.52 -0.21 -8.88
CA LEU A 126 5.31 0.43 -9.42
C LEU A 126 5.41 1.94 -9.18
N VAL A 127 5.40 2.73 -10.25
CA VAL A 127 5.29 4.19 -10.14
C VAL A 127 3.87 4.49 -9.68
N MET A 128 3.73 4.93 -8.43
CA MET A 128 2.48 5.50 -7.98
C MET A 128 2.40 6.95 -8.47
N PRO A 129 1.24 7.38 -9.00
CA PRO A 129 0.97 8.76 -9.26
C PRO A 129 1.41 9.69 -8.14
N ILE A 130 2.35 10.60 -8.42
CA ILE A 130 2.50 11.78 -7.59
C ILE A 130 1.31 12.67 -7.89
N GLN A 131 0.40 12.70 -6.92
CA GLN A 131 -0.74 13.58 -6.96
C GLN A 131 -0.29 15.00 -6.62
N ASN A 132 -0.86 15.98 -7.30
CA ASN A 132 -0.67 17.39 -6.96
C ASN A 132 -1.50 17.74 -5.71
N ASN A 133 -1.07 17.18 -4.57
CA ASN A 133 -1.71 17.32 -3.27
C ASN A 133 -0.82 18.14 -2.31
N VAL A 134 -1.33 18.40 -1.11
CA VAL A 134 -0.63 19.18 -0.07
C VAL A 134 0.75 18.61 0.23
N GLU A 135 0.85 17.29 0.35
CA GLU A 135 2.09 16.61 0.71
C GLU A 135 3.19 16.80 -0.36
N THR A 136 2.85 16.67 -1.63
CA THR A 136 3.77 16.92 -2.75
C THR A 136 4.23 18.38 -2.75
N ARG A 137 3.31 19.33 -2.55
CA ARG A 137 3.64 20.77 -2.50
C ARG A 137 4.52 21.12 -1.31
N ASP A 138 4.30 20.50 -0.16
CA ASP A 138 5.12 20.70 1.04
C ASP A 138 6.55 20.19 0.84
N ARG A 139 6.71 19.05 0.13
CA ARG A 139 8.05 18.55 -0.25
C ARG A 139 8.74 19.48 -1.24
N ILE A 140 8.01 19.98 -2.24
CA ILE A 140 8.52 20.98 -3.20
C ILE A 140 8.98 22.23 -2.45
N ARG A 141 8.15 22.75 -1.54
CA ARG A 141 8.48 23.93 -0.73
C ARG A 141 9.80 23.77 0.02
N GLY A 142 10.11 22.56 0.51
CA GLY A 142 11.34 22.28 1.23
C GLY A 142 12.63 22.35 0.41
N GLN A 143 12.55 22.30 -0.92
CA GLN A 143 13.73 22.36 -1.79
C GLN A 143 14.16 23.81 -2.13
N PHE A 144 13.24 24.77 -2.00
CA PHE A 144 13.42 26.16 -2.43
C PHE A 144 13.51 27.13 -1.26
N ILE A 145 14.17 28.26 -1.50
CA ILE A 145 14.26 29.37 -0.55
C ILE A 145 12.88 30.03 -0.44
N CYS A 146 12.34 30.10 0.78
CA CYS A 146 11.02 30.66 1.07
C CYS A 146 11.10 32.00 1.82
N GLU A 147 12.21 32.22 2.54
CA GLU A 147 12.47 33.45 3.28
C GLU A 147 13.93 33.87 3.08
N VAL A 148 14.17 35.18 3.04
CA VAL A 148 15.49 35.81 3.01
C VAL A 148 15.48 36.99 3.97
N ASP A 149 16.61 37.21 4.63
CA ASP A 149 16.80 38.31 5.57
C ASP A 149 18.27 38.75 5.61
N LEU A 150 18.52 39.93 6.15
CA LEU A 150 19.86 40.49 6.33
C LEU A 150 20.16 40.67 7.82
N VAL A 151 21.29 40.13 8.28
CA VAL A 151 21.77 40.36 9.65
C VAL A 151 22.96 41.31 9.66
N VAL A 152 22.92 42.28 10.57
CA VAL A 152 23.95 43.31 10.76
C VAL A 152 24.56 43.14 12.15
N GLY A 153 25.89 43.06 12.25
CA GLY A 153 26.56 42.94 13.54
C GLY A 153 28.06 42.73 13.47
N ALA A 154 28.60 41.99 14.44
CA ALA A 154 29.98 41.52 14.44
C ALA A 154 30.15 40.31 13.49
N ALA A 155 31.38 39.89 13.22
CA ALA A 155 31.67 38.76 12.33
C ALA A 155 30.97 37.45 12.77
N ASP A 156 30.73 37.30 14.07
CA ASP A 156 30.06 36.18 14.73
C ASP A 156 28.55 36.41 14.99
N VAL A 157 27.93 37.42 14.35
CA VAL A 157 26.51 37.72 14.51
C VAL A 157 25.65 36.45 14.38
N ALA A 158 24.78 36.27 15.37
CA ALA A 158 23.93 35.10 15.48
C ALA A 158 22.98 35.02 14.28
N VAL A 159 22.84 33.81 13.73
CA VAL A 159 21.92 33.55 12.63
C VAL A 159 20.49 33.53 13.19
N PRO A 160 19.50 34.15 12.51
CA PRO A 160 18.11 34.06 12.92
C PRO A 160 17.66 32.59 12.98
N HIS A 161 16.77 32.27 13.91
CA HIS A 161 16.37 30.88 14.15
C HIS A 161 15.83 30.21 12.87
N GLY A 162 16.48 29.13 12.43
CA GLY A 162 16.10 28.36 11.23
C GLY A 162 16.59 28.94 9.90
N PHE A 163 17.39 30.00 9.90
CA PHE A 163 18.05 30.52 8.69
C PHE A 163 19.45 29.91 8.52
N THR A 164 19.93 29.90 7.28
CA THR A 164 21.30 29.59 6.86
C THR A 164 21.99 30.89 6.47
N LYS A 165 23.19 31.12 6.99
CA LYS A 165 24.00 32.34 6.72
C LYS A 165 24.96 32.09 5.56
N VAL A 166 24.96 32.95 4.55
CA VAL A 166 25.97 32.97 3.48
C VAL A 166 27.28 33.52 4.06
N PRO A 167 28.41 32.81 3.95
CA PRO A 167 29.65 33.14 4.66
C PRO A 167 30.47 34.24 3.96
N VAL A 168 29.82 35.30 3.48
CA VAL A 168 30.45 36.45 2.82
C VAL A 168 29.89 37.73 3.41
N ASP A 169 30.79 38.61 3.85
CA ASP A 169 30.44 39.94 4.33
C ASP A 169 30.13 40.85 3.13
N LEU A 170 28.93 41.45 3.12
CA LEU A 170 28.51 42.38 2.07
C LEU A 170 29.32 43.68 2.09
N ASN A 171 29.89 44.04 3.24
CA ASN A 171 30.79 45.19 3.40
C ASN A 171 32.28 44.83 3.25
N HIS A 172 32.61 43.67 2.67
CA HIS A 172 33.99 43.23 2.50
C HIS A 172 34.86 44.35 1.88
N SER A 173 36.07 44.54 2.38
CA SER A 173 37.03 45.59 1.97
C SER A 173 36.62 47.04 2.27
N VAL A 174 35.54 47.27 3.03
CA VAL A 174 35.06 48.61 3.43
C VAL A 174 34.92 48.69 4.95
N SER A 175 35.17 49.87 5.53
CA SER A 175 34.99 50.10 6.98
C SER A 175 33.50 50.23 7.32
N GLY A 176 32.96 49.26 8.04
CA GLY A 176 31.55 49.20 8.45
C GLY A 176 31.25 47.97 9.33
N PRO A 177 30.00 47.82 9.83
CA PRO A 177 29.55 46.59 10.49
C PRO A 177 29.49 45.43 9.48
N PHE A 178 29.67 44.20 9.96
CA PHE A 178 29.52 43.01 9.12
C PHE A 178 28.06 42.80 8.76
N ILE A 179 27.78 42.55 7.49
CA ILE A 179 26.42 42.30 6.99
C ILE A 179 26.40 40.99 6.23
N PHE A 180 25.51 40.08 6.62
CA PHE A 180 25.39 38.77 5.99
C PHE A 180 23.98 38.53 5.46
N LEU A 181 23.91 37.92 4.28
CA LEU A 181 22.68 37.37 3.73
C LEU A 181 22.33 36.06 4.44
N CYS A 182 21.10 35.99 4.93
CA CYS A 182 20.51 34.80 5.50
C CYS A 182 19.33 34.33 4.65
N TYR A 183 19.19 33.03 4.46
CA TYR A 183 18.04 32.44 3.76
C TYR A 183 17.49 31.24 4.51
N LYS A 184 16.22 30.93 4.30
CA LYS A 184 15.56 29.74 4.87
C LYS A 184 14.78 29.01 3.79
N LYS A 185 15.00 27.71 3.69
CA LYS A 185 14.19 26.81 2.86
C LYS A 185 12.94 26.36 3.61
N GLY A 186 11.90 25.94 2.88
CA GLY A 186 10.70 25.38 3.50
C GLY A 186 11.00 24.15 4.37
N THR A 187 10.12 23.83 5.31
CA THR A 187 10.21 22.60 6.10
C THR A 187 9.59 21.42 5.34
N THR A 188 10.37 20.37 5.08
CA THR A 188 9.85 19.08 4.60
C THR A 188 9.30 18.25 5.77
N PRO A 189 8.08 17.69 5.70
CA PRO A 189 7.64 16.67 6.64
C PRO A 189 8.57 15.45 6.51
N VAL A 190 9.20 15.05 7.61
CA VAL A 190 9.98 13.81 7.66
C VAL A 190 8.98 12.65 7.80
N LEU A 191 8.81 11.86 6.75
CA LEU A 191 8.16 10.56 6.86
C LEU A 191 9.16 9.57 7.48
N CYS A 192 8.87 9.09 8.69
CA CYS A 192 9.58 7.96 9.30
C CYS A 192 9.24 6.65 8.56
N PRO A 193 10.20 5.73 8.33
CA PRO A 193 9.90 4.40 7.81
C PRO A 193 9.28 3.49 8.90
N SER A 194 8.05 3.02 8.68
CA SER A 194 7.30 1.85 9.23
C SER A 194 7.38 1.46 10.72
N TYR A 195 6.19 1.15 11.31
CA TYR A 195 5.88 0.67 12.68
C TYR A 195 5.65 1.73 13.78
N LEU A 196 4.70 2.63 13.58
CA LEU A 196 3.86 3.20 14.65
C LEU A 196 2.58 3.75 13.99
N GLN A 197 1.48 3.00 14.07
CA GLN A 197 0.16 3.61 13.86
C GLN A 197 -0.09 4.50 15.09
N ASN A 198 -0.21 5.82 14.87
CA ASN A 198 -0.67 6.86 15.81
C ASN A 198 0.37 7.74 16.52
N LEU A 199 1.36 8.30 15.82
CA LEU A 199 1.92 9.61 16.23
C LEU A 199 2.49 10.37 15.02
N ILE A 200 1.73 11.32 14.48
CA ILE A 200 2.26 12.35 13.57
C ILE A 200 2.99 13.35 14.46
N VAL A 201 4.33 13.32 14.48
CA VAL A 201 5.10 14.40 15.11
C VAL A 201 5.25 15.52 14.09
N HIS A 202 4.40 16.55 14.20
CA HIS A 202 4.64 17.81 13.53
C HIS A 202 5.83 18.50 14.20
N VAL A 203 7.03 18.38 13.63
CA VAL A 203 8.12 19.31 13.99
C VAL A 203 7.81 20.64 13.32
N SER A 204 7.00 21.46 13.99
CA SER A 204 6.59 22.79 13.57
C SER A 204 7.69 23.81 13.87
N THR A 205 8.57 24.08 12.90
CA THR A 205 9.48 25.25 12.96
C THR A 205 9.68 25.95 11.60
N GLY A 206 8.62 26.19 10.83
CA GLY A 206 8.69 27.05 9.63
C GLY A 206 7.33 27.22 8.93
N GLY A 207 7.01 28.43 8.47
CA GLY A 207 5.67 28.78 7.97
C GLY A 207 5.28 28.13 6.63
N SER A 208 4.00 28.25 6.29
CA SER A 208 3.39 27.86 4.99
C SER A 208 3.81 28.78 3.81
N THR A 209 4.93 29.48 3.96
CA THR A 209 5.35 30.54 3.04
C THR A 209 5.76 29.98 1.69
N ARG A 210 5.21 30.55 0.62
CA ARG A 210 5.52 30.15 -0.76
C ARG A 210 6.99 30.43 -1.10
N PRO A 211 7.61 29.63 -2.00
CA PRO A 211 8.95 29.89 -2.49
C PRO A 211 9.14 31.29 -3.09
N ILE A 212 10.36 31.80 -3.00
CA ILE A 212 10.80 33.01 -3.67
C ILE A 212 11.07 32.66 -5.14
N ALA A 213 10.49 33.41 -6.07
CA ALA A 213 10.69 33.25 -7.51
C ALA A 213 11.97 33.95 -7.98
N HIS A 214 12.23 35.16 -7.47
CA HIS A 214 13.36 36.00 -7.90
C HIS A 214 13.86 36.90 -6.77
N ILE A 215 15.16 37.20 -6.77
CA ILE A 215 15.83 38.13 -5.85
C ILE A 215 16.68 39.11 -6.68
N LYS A 216 16.55 40.41 -6.39
CA LYS A 216 17.16 41.50 -7.15
C LYS A 216 17.90 42.45 -6.23
N VAL A 217 19.05 42.95 -6.68
CA VAL A 217 19.78 44.06 -6.06
C VAL A 217 19.26 45.38 -6.64
N VAL A 218 19.06 46.39 -5.79
CA VAL A 218 18.62 47.73 -6.21
C VAL A 218 19.48 48.79 -5.55
N HIS A 219 19.99 49.72 -6.35
CA HIS A 219 20.62 50.95 -5.89
C HIS A 219 19.55 52.05 -5.77
N SER A 220 19.48 52.72 -4.62
CA SER A 220 18.53 53.82 -4.41
C SER A 220 19.08 54.88 -3.47
N SER A 221 18.67 56.13 -3.69
CA SER A 221 18.85 57.24 -2.76
C SER A 221 17.77 57.31 -1.67
N ASP A 222 16.69 56.53 -1.80
CA ASP A 222 15.59 56.47 -0.84
C ASP A 222 15.93 55.58 0.36
N ILE A 223 15.30 55.85 1.53
CA ILE A 223 15.54 55.10 2.77
C ILE A 223 15.12 53.62 2.66
N VAL A 224 14.05 53.33 1.91
CA VAL A 224 13.64 51.97 1.51
C VAL A 224 12.95 52.08 0.15
N PRO A 225 13.55 51.57 -0.95
CA PRO A 225 12.96 51.68 -2.28
C PRO A 225 11.66 50.86 -2.40
N GLN A 226 10.65 51.44 -3.04
CA GLN A 226 9.42 50.74 -3.41
C GLN A 226 9.56 50.20 -4.84
N VAL A 227 9.73 48.89 -4.97
CA VAL A 227 9.91 48.23 -6.25
C VAL A 227 8.63 47.49 -6.60
N LYS A 228 7.98 47.90 -7.70
CA LYS A 228 6.69 47.33 -8.14
C LYS A 228 6.81 45.80 -8.28
N GLY A 229 5.97 45.06 -7.54
CA GLY A 229 5.94 43.60 -7.58
C GLY A 229 7.00 42.87 -6.73
N TYR A 230 7.82 43.61 -5.98
CA TYR A 230 8.82 43.04 -5.06
C TYR A 230 8.57 43.49 -3.63
N THR A 231 9.01 42.65 -2.69
CA THR A 231 9.14 42.99 -1.28
C THR A 231 10.59 43.39 -1.00
N THR A 232 10.80 44.62 -0.53
CA THR A 232 12.12 45.13 -0.17
C THR A 232 12.49 44.70 1.25
N ILE A 233 13.68 44.15 1.46
CA ILE A 233 14.23 43.97 2.81
C ILE A 233 14.63 45.37 3.31
N PRO A 234 14.09 45.85 4.45
CA PRO A 234 14.30 47.22 4.93
C PRO A 234 15.66 47.38 5.62
N VAL A 235 16.73 46.83 5.02
CA VAL A 235 18.12 46.89 5.50
C VAL A 235 19.00 47.29 4.33
N ASN A 236 19.75 48.38 4.47
CA ASN A 236 20.74 48.81 3.48
C ASN A 236 22.01 47.95 3.64
N CYS A 237 22.42 47.27 2.57
CA CYS A 237 23.61 46.41 2.53
C CYS A 237 24.92 47.15 2.83
N ASN A 238 24.93 48.47 2.69
CA ASN A 238 26.06 49.35 2.99
C ASN A 238 25.86 50.15 4.31
N THR A 239 24.95 49.72 5.19
CA THR A 239 24.66 50.45 6.44
C THR A 239 25.93 50.62 7.27
N GLY A 240 26.21 51.84 7.73
CA GLY A 240 27.37 52.14 8.58
C GLY A 240 28.68 52.38 7.81
N THR A 241 28.62 52.51 6.49
CA THR A 241 29.74 52.88 5.62
C THR A 241 29.64 54.33 5.13
N THR A 242 30.64 54.83 4.39
CA THR A 242 30.63 56.18 3.80
C THR A 242 29.98 56.24 2.40
N SER A 243 29.25 55.20 1.99
CA SER A 243 28.64 55.14 0.65
C SER A 243 27.61 56.25 0.44
N ALA A 244 27.66 56.88 -0.73
CA ALA A 244 26.64 57.82 -1.19
C ALA A 244 25.43 57.10 -1.85
N VAL A 245 25.47 55.77 -1.99
CA VAL A 245 24.45 54.95 -2.66
C VAL A 245 23.89 53.92 -1.67
N GLY A 246 22.57 53.90 -1.48
CA GLY A 246 21.89 52.85 -0.73
C GLY A 246 21.75 51.59 -1.57
N VAL A 247 22.10 50.43 -1.01
CA VAL A 247 22.00 49.13 -1.69
C VAL A 247 20.98 48.28 -0.94
N TYR A 248 19.97 47.77 -1.65
CA TYR A 248 18.88 47.00 -1.05
C TYR A 248 18.65 45.70 -1.80
N LEU A 249 18.23 44.66 -1.06
CA LEU A 249 17.76 43.41 -1.63
C LEU A 249 16.24 43.41 -1.69
N CYS A 250 15.71 43.08 -2.86
CA CYS A 250 14.29 42.98 -3.15
C CYS A 250 13.98 41.55 -3.58
N TYR A 251 12.91 40.94 -3.08
CA TYR A 251 12.54 39.58 -3.46
C TYR A 251 11.07 39.48 -3.85
N ARG A 252 10.75 38.49 -4.67
CA ARG A 252 9.39 38.23 -5.16
C ARG A 252 9.02 36.79 -4.91
N ARG A 253 7.80 36.52 -4.42
CA ARG A 253 7.29 35.15 -4.22
C ARG A 253 6.59 34.63 -5.46
N VAL A 254 6.58 33.31 -5.60
CA VAL A 254 5.73 32.60 -6.56
C VAL A 254 4.26 32.96 -6.26
N PRO A 255 3.45 33.33 -7.28
CA PRO A 255 2.02 33.54 -7.12
C PRO A 255 1.32 32.30 -6.55
N ALA A 256 0.26 32.49 -5.76
CA ALA A 256 -0.41 31.38 -5.07
C ALA A 256 -1.04 30.36 -6.03
N ALA A 257 -1.66 30.84 -7.12
CA ALA A 257 -2.24 30.00 -8.15
C ALA A 257 -1.16 29.15 -8.85
N ASP A 258 -0.04 29.78 -9.21
CA ASP A 258 1.08 29.12 -9.88
C ASP A 258 1.71 28.07 -8.97
N PHE A 259 1.89 28.36 -7.68
CA PHE A 259 2.40 27.37 -6.72
C PHE A 259 1.44 26.17 -6.55
N ARG A 260 0.12 26.38 -6.50
CA ARG A 260 -0.87 25.28 -6.47
C ARG A 260 -0.85 24.43 -7.74
N ALA A 261 -0.63 25.08 -8.88
CA ALA A 261 -0.46 24.43 -10.17
C ALA A 261 0.95 23.84 -10.37
N LEU A 262 1.88 24.04 -9.44
CA LEU A 262 3.30 23.72 -9.57
C LEU A 262 3.90 24.27 -10.88
N GLN A 263 3.60 25.54 -11.17
CA GLN A 263 3.98 26.24 -12.38
C GLN A 263 5.00 27.35 -12.10
N GLY A 264 6.02 27.42 -12.94
CA GLY A 264 7.07 28.43 -12.88
C GLY A 264 8.29 28.05 -12.07
N LEU A 265 9.17 29.04 -11.92
CA LEU A 265 10.50 28.90 -11.34
C LEU A 265 10.56 29.42 -9.91
N ALA A 266 11.42 28.79 -9.11
CA ALA A 266 11.72 29.21 -7.76
C ALA A 266 13.22 29.16 -7.46
N LEU A 267 13.65 30.05 -6.57
CA LEU A 267 15.01 30.27 -6.12
C LEU A 267 15.49 29.05 -5.31
N GLN A 268 16.48 28.33 -5.85
CA GLN A 268 17.02 27.12 -5.22
C GLN A 268 18.21 27.42 -4.30
N SER A 269 19.15 28.25 -4.77
CA SER A 269 20.34 28.66 -4.01
C SER A 269 20.77 30.09 -4.34
N VAL A 270 21.50 30.70 -3.40
CA VAL A 270 22.09 32.04 -3.51
C VAL A 270 23.53 32.00 -3.04
N ALA A 271 24.38 32.77 -3.70
CA ALA A 271 25.79 32.95 -3.36
C ALA A 271 26.24 34.39 -3.61
N ILE A 272 27.35 34.79 -3.02
CA ILE A 272 27.95 36.12 -3.21
C ILE A 272 29.41 35.91 -3.59
N SER A 273 29.85 36.52 -4.68
CA SER A 273 31.24 36.40 -5.17
C SER A 273 31.67 37.66 -5.92
N PRO A 274 32.97 37.99 -5.99
CA PRO A 274 33.50 39.00 -6.90
C PRO A 274 33.36 38.58 -8.37
N SER A 275 33.20 39.54 -9.29
CA SER A 275 33.08 39.27 -10.74
C SER A 275 34.30 38.56 -11.34
N SER A 276 35.48 38.69 -10.71
CA SER A 276 36.70 37.99 -11.10
C SER A 276 36.66 36.47 -10.84
N SER A 277 35.64 36.00 -10.10
CA SER A 277 35.46 34.60 -9.73
C SER A 277 33.99 34.22 -9.94
N PRO A 278 33.54 34.17 -11.22
CA PRO A 278 32.17 33.83 -11.55
C PRO A 278 31.84 32.41 -11.07
N ILE A 279 30.60 32.22 -10.65
CA ILE A 279 30.09 30.91 -10.22
C ILE A 279 29.36 30.31 -11.42
N GLU A 280 29.95 29.24 -11.98
CA GLU A 280 29.37 28.47 -13.08
C GLU A 280 27.99 27.91 -12.67
N GLY A 281 27.00 28.00 -13.57
CA GLY A 281 25.63 27.56 -13.31
C GLY A 281 24.69 28.63 -12.75
N MET A 282 25.20 29.76 -12.22
CA MET A 282 24.38 30.77 -11.53
C MET A 282 24.23 32.06 -12.33
N VAL A 283 23.04 32.67 -12.23
CA VAL A 283 22.73 33.98 -12.80
C VAL A 283 23.33 35.09 -11.94
N GLN A 284 24.12 35.96 -12.56
CA GLN A 284 24.74 37.11 -11.91
C GLN A 284 23.83 38.35 -11.97
N SER A 285 23.60 38.97 -10.81
CA SER A 285 22.99 40.30 -10.70
C SER A 285 23.87 41.39 -11.33
N PRO A 286 23.30 42.36 -12.06
CA PRO A 286 24.08 43.36 -12.78
C PRO A 286 24.69 44.43 -11.86
N LEU A 287 24.11 44.61 -10.66
CA LEU A 287 24.54 45.64 -9.72
C LEU A 287 25.51 45.12 -8.67
N ASP A 288 26.51 45.95 -8.35
CA ASP A 288 27.48 45.72 -7.29
C ASP A 288 26.84 45.94 -5.90
N LEU A 289 26.92 44.93 -5.04
CA LEU A 289 26.45 44.94 -3.67
C LEU A 289 27.26 45.89 -2.77
N ASN A 290 28.49 46.22 -3.16
CA ASN A 290 29.42 47.08 -2.43
C ASN A 290 29.60 48.48 -3.08
N ALA A 291 28.66 48.85 -3.95
CA ALA A 291 28.75 50.07 -4.74
C ALA A 291 28.86 51.34 -3.87
N GLY A 292 29.57 52.34 -4.40
CA GLY A 292 29.72 53.66 -3.76
C GLY A 292 30.99 53.84 -2.94
N HIS A 293 31.93 52.90 -2.99
CA HIS A 293 33.26 52.99 -2.36
C HIS A 293 34.39 52.89 -3.39
N ALA A 294 35.28 53.88 -3.44
CA ALA A 294 36.42 53.88 -4.34
C ALA A 294 37.48 52.84 -3.90
N GLY A 295 37.80 51.87 -4.76
CA GLY A 295 38.80 50.84 -4.51
C GLY A 295 38.30 49.63 -3.71
N ALA A 296 37.02 49.57 -3.37
CA ALA A 296 36.40 48.39 -2.78
C ALA A 296 36.29 47.26 -3.81
N THR A 297 36.39 46.01 -3.35
CA THR A 297 36.17 44.83 -4.19
C THR A 297 34.68 44.76 -4.54
N PRO A 298 34.31 44.80 -5.84
CA PRO A 298 32.92 44.64 -6.26
C PRO A 298 32.41 43.24 -5.90
N LEU A 299 31.21 43.16 -5.34
CA LEU A 299 30.56 41.91 -4.97
C LEU A 299 29.23 41.79 -5.72
N HIS A 300 28.96 40.63 -6.28
CA HIS A 300 27.70 40.38 -6.97
C HIS A 300 26.92 39.25 -6.31
N LEU A 301 25.59 39.37 -6.36
CA LEU A 301 24.66 38.30 -6.01
C LEU A 301 24.60 37.31 -7.18
N TYR A 302 24.78 36.03 -6.87
CA TYR A 302 24.59 34.91 -7.77
C TYR A 302 23.39 34.10 -7.30
N SER A 303 22.48 33.76 -8.21
CA SER A 303 21.26 33.01 -7.90
C SER A 303 21.03 31.87 -8.88
N SER A 304 20.47 30.76 -8.38
CA SER A 304 20.00 29.66 -9.22
C SER A 304 18.49 29.51 -9.08
N THR A 305 17.81 29.29 -10.19
CA THR A 305 16.35 29.09 -10.21
C THR A 305 16.01 27.80 -10.92
N ASN A 306 15.10 27.03 -10.34
CA ASN A 306 14.64 25.76 -10.90
C ASN A 306 13.11 25.69 -10.98
N PRO A 307 12.54 24.89 -11.90
CA PRO A 307 11.11 24.67 -11.98
C PRO A 307 10.55 24.06 -10.69
N LEU A 308 9.42 24.55 -10.21
CA LEU A 308 8.74 24.05 -9.01
C LEU A 308 8.42 22.56 -9.08
N ALA A 309 8.07 22.07 -10.27
CA ALA A 309 7.79 20.66 -10.51
C ALA A 309 9.03 19.84 -10.92
N GLY A 310 10.22 20.47 -10.99
CA GLY A 310 11.40 20.02 -11.74
C GLY A 310 12.20 18.85 -11.14
N PHE A 311 12.12 18.58 -9.84
CA PHE A 311 12.99 17.60 -9.14
C PHE A 311 12.35 16.95 -7.90
N VAL A 312 11.08 16.57 -7.96
CA VAL A 312 10.41 15.97 -6.78
C VAL A 312 10.03 14.53 -7.07
N CYS A 313 10.15 13.61 -6.10
CA CYS A 313 9.71 12.23 -6.23
C CYS A 313 8.86 11.81 -5.02
N GLY A 314 7.72 11.16 -5.27
CA GLY A 314 6.68 10.84 -4.30
C GLY A 314 7.07 9.75 -3.30
N ASN A 315 8.11 8.98 -3.62
CA ASN A 315 8.56 7.85 -2.80
C ASN A 315 9.98 8.02 -2.22
N HIS A 316 10.77 9.04 -2.60
CA HIS A 316 12.23 8.98 -2.40
C HIS A 316 12.92 10.19 -1.73
N GLY A 317 12.22 11.17 -1.16
CA GLY A 317 12.92 12.35 -0.61
C GLY A 317 13.56 13.21 -1.72
N MET A 318 14.89 13.43 -1.69
CA MET A 318 15.63 14.07 -2.80
C MET A 318 15.51 13.21 -4.07
N CYS A 319 15.26 13.83 -5.24
CA CYS A 319 14.99 13.08 -6.46
C CYS A 319 16.21 12.24 -6.89
N LEU A 320 16.02 10.92 -7.05
CA LEU A 320 17.08 10.00 -7.52
C LEU A 320 17.61 10.31 -8.94
N PHE A 321 16.97 11.25 -9.67
CA PHE A 321 17.38 11.72 -11.00
C PHE A 321 18.24 12.99 -10.95
N GLU A 322 18.25 13.70 -9.83
CA GLU A 322 19.13 14.87 -9.65
C GLU A 322 20.60 14.53 -10.00
N PRO A 323 21.17 13.36 -9.61
CA PRO A 323 22.53 12.97 -10.00
C PRO A 323 22.69 12.47 -11.45
N ARG A 324 21.60 12.16 -12.17
CA ARG A 324 21.64 11.73 -13.58
C ARG A 324 21.67 12.91 -14.54
N LEU A 325 21.16 14.04 -14.09
CA LEU A 325 21.15 15.30 -14.82
C LEU A 325 22.36 16.15 -14.47
N ARG A 326 22.84 16.08 -13.21
CA ARG A 326 24.07 16.69 -12.71
C ARG A 326 25.20 15.65 -12.72
N LEU A 327 25.81 15.45 -13.90
CA LEU A 327 26.82 14.40 -14.13
C LEU A 327 28.14 14.64 -13.37
N ASP A 328 28.37 15.83 -12.83
CA ASP A 328 29.51 16.13 -11.96
C ASP A 328 29.06 16.47 -10.53
N LYS A 329 29.57 15.73 -9.55
CA LYS A 329 29.27 15.91 -8.12
C LYS A 329 29.90 17.19 -7.52
N THR A 330 30.45 18.07 -8.34
CA THR A 330 31.21 19.25 -7.91
C THR A 330 30.45 20.58 -8.04
N SER A 331 29.38 20.67 -8.84
CA SER A 331 28.56 21.88 -8.91
C SER A 331 27.13 21.60 -8.42
N GLU A 332 26.75 22.25 -7.31
CA GLU A 332 25.35 22.29 -6.85
C GLU A 332 24.48 23.25 -7.71
N THR A 333 25.00 23.75 -8.84
CA THR A 333 24.63 25.07 -9.38
C THR A 333 24.02 25.12 -10.78
N ASP A 334 23.76 24.02 -11.50
CA ASP A 334 23.20 24.18 -12.85
C ASP A 334 21.74 24.72 -12.81
N SER A 335 21.54 25.93 -13.32
CA SER A 335 20.26 26.66 -13.37
C SER A 335 19.49 26.36 -14.66
N TRP A 336 18.16 26.30 -14.59
CA TRP A 336 17.28 26.12 -15.76
C TRP A 336 17.45 27.23 -16.82
N THR A 337 18.05 28.35 -16.43
CA THR A 337 18.33 29.52 -17.28
C THR A 337 19.49 29.33 -18.26
N GLU A 338 20.21 28.20 -18.20
CA GLU A 338 21.35 27.89 -19.09
C GLU A 338 20.99 26.95 -20.25
N LEU A 339 19.73 26.54 -20.39
CA LEU A 339 19.27 25.69 -21.48
C LEU A 339 19.29 26.43 -22.83
N SER A 340 19.71 25.74 -23.89
CA SER A 340 19.60 26.28 -25.26
C SER A 340 18.14 26.44 -25.69
N SER A 341 17.88 27.26 -26.71
CA SER A 341 16.52 27.50 -27.22
C SER A 341 15.78 26.23 -27.61
N HIS A 342 16.45 25.32 -28.30
CA HIS A 342 15.93 24.00 -28.66
C HIS A 342 15.60 23.14 -27.43
N GLN A 343 16.45 23.18 -26.39
CA GLN A 343 16.21 22.44 -25.15
C GLN A 343 15.03 23.01 -24.36
N LEU A 344 14.92 24.34 -24.32
CA LEU A 344 13.84 25.07 -23.66
C LEU A 344 12.48 24.79 -24.33
N GLN A 345 12.44 24.75 -25.67
CA GLN A 345 11.23 24.42 -26.43
C GLN A 345 10.78 22.97 -26.19
N ALA A 346 11.70 22.02 -26.11
CA ALA A 346 11.36 20.63 -25.79
C ALA A 346 10.90 20.44 -24.34
N ALA A 347 11.56 21.10 -23.38
CA ALA A 347 11.16 21.07 -21.98
C ALA A 347 9.74 21.61 -21.77
N THR A 348 9.39 22.70 -22.46
CA THR A 348 8.04 23.31 -22.39
C THR A 348 6.95 22.45 -23.04
N GLN A 349 7.22 21.81 -24.19
CA GLN A 349 6.27 20.87 -24.80
C GLN A 349 6.01 19.65 -23.92
N LEU A 350 7.07 19.12 -23.28
CA LEU A 350 6.94 18.01 -22.35
C LEU A 350 6.10 18.42 -21.14
N ASP A 351 6.45 19.51 -20.45
CA ASP A 351 5.71 20.07 -19.32
C ASP A 351 4.21 20.26 -19.65
N ALA A 352 3.88 20.78 -20.83
CA ALA A 352 2.48 20.93 -21.28
C ALA A 352 1.75 19.59 -21.45
N ALA A 353 2.42 18.54 -21.94
CA ALA A 353 1.84 17.19 -22.02
C ALA A 353 1.62 16.58 -20.63
N LEU A 354 2.56 16.78 -19.71
CA LEU A 354 2.47 16.32 -18.32
C LEU A 354 1.31 16.97 -17.58
N ARG A 355 1.19 18.29 -17.68
CA ARG A 355 0.11 19.04 -17.03
C ARG A 355 -1.27 18.58 -17.47
N ARG A 356 -1.46 18.24 -18.76
CA ARG A 356 -2.73 17.68 -19.26
C ARG A 356 -3.08 16.35 -18.57
N GLN A 357 -2.09 15.49 -18.31
CA GLN A 357 -2.32 14.22 -17.60
C GLN A 357 -2.66 14.43 -16.13
N TRP A 358 -1.96 15.35 -15.44
CA TRP A 358 -2.28 15.72 -14.05
C TRP A 358 -3.69 16.27 -13.95
N GLN A 359 -4.05 17.21 -14.83
CA GLN A 359 -5.38 17.78 -14.87
C GLN A 359 -6.46 16.71 -15.08
N ALA A 360 -6.19 15.69 -15.90
CA ALA A 360 -7.12 14.57 -16.09
C ALA A 360 -7.25 13.68 -14.83
N SER A 361 -6.15 13.41 -14.13
CA SER A 361 -6.17 12.65 -12.87
C SER A 361 -6.86 13.43 -11.75
N ASP A 362 -6.53 14.70 -11.59
CA ASP A 362 -7.16 15.60 -10.63
C ASP A 362 -8.65 15.75 -10.95
N ALA A 363 -9.04 15.85 -12.22
CA ALA A 363 -10.44 15.89 -12.62
C ALA A 363 -11.21 14.65 -12.15
N LYS A 364 -10.63 13.45 -12.30
CA LYS A 364 -11.26 12.21 -11.81
C LYS A 364 -11.37 12.16 -10.29
N HIS A 365 -10.34 12.64 -9.57
CA HIS A 365 -10.39 12.76 -8.11
C HIS A 365 -11.50 13.73 -7.68
N PHE A 366 -11.53 14.92 -8.30
CA PHE A 366 -12.56 15.91 -8.05
C PHE A 366 -13.96 15.37 -8.37
N GLU A 367 -14.18 14.68 -9.48
CA GLU A 367 -15.49 14.09 -9.81
C GLU A 367 -16.01 13.17 -8.69
N GLN A 368 -15.15 12.36 -8.07
CA GLN A 368 -15.53 11.45 -6.99
C GLN A 368 -15.81 12.20 -5.68
N GLU A 369 -14.90 13.09 -5.27
CA GLU A 369 -15.03 13.82 -4.01
C GLU A 369 -16.11 14.92 -4.08
N GLU A 370 -16.31 15.55 -5.23
CA GLU A 370 -17.40 16.51 -5.48
C GLU A 370 -18.76 15.83 -5.35
N ALA A 371 -18.93 14.62 -5.90
CA ALA A 371 -20.17 13.85 -5.74
C ALA A 371 -20.46 13.53 -4.26
N ARG A 372 -19.42 13.12 -3.52
CA ARG A 372 -19.52 12.85 -2.08
C ARG A 372 -19.84 14.13 -1.29
N LEU A 373 -19.17 15.23 -1.60
CA LEU A 373 -19.38 16.53 -0.96
C LEU A 373 -20.80 17.03 -1.22
N LYS A 374 -21.31 16.94 -2.45
CA LYS A 374 -22.70 17.30 -2.79
C LYS A 374 -23.69 16.51 -1.94
N GLN A 375 -23.49 15.20 -1.78
CA GLN A 375 -24.34 14.36 -0.93
C GLN A 375 -24.27 14.76 0.54
N MET A 376 -23.07 15.03 1.07
CA MET A 376 -22.89 15.49 2.45
C MET A 376 -23.58 16.83 2.71
N LEU A 377 -23.38 17.81 1.82
CA LEU A 377 -23.99 19.14 1.92
C LEU A 377 -25.52 19.08 1.84
N ALA A 378 -26.06 18.26 0.92
CA ALA A 378 -27.50 18.03 0.83
C ALA A 378 -28.06 17.38 2.11
N GLY A 379 -27.34 16.39 2.67
CA GLY A 379 -27.70 15.75 3.93
C GLY A 379 -27.68 16.69 5.12
N GLN A 380 -26.67 17.57 5.22
CA GLN A 380 -26.59 18.60 6.26
C GLN A 380 -27.75 19.59 6.14
N LEU A 381 -28.04 20.07 4.92
CA LEU A 381 -29.13 21.00 4.66
C LEU A 381 -30.50 20.41 5.05
N GLN A 382 -30.69 19.11 4.85
CA GLN A 382 -31.90 18.39 5.27
C GLN A 382 -31.96 18.21 6.79
N ASN A 383 -30.85 17.81 7.41
CA ASN A 383 -30.78 17.59 8.86
C ASN A 383 -31.07 18.88 9.66
N THR A 384 -30.65 20.04 9.16
CA THR A 384 -30.89 21.34 9.80
C THR A 384 -32.37 21.71 9.87
N LEU A 385 -33.24 21.13 9.04
CA LEU A 385 -34.68 21.37 9.10
C LEU A 385 -35.34 20.88 10.40
N LYS A 386 -34.68 19.98 11.14
CA LYS A 386 -35.20 19.53 12.45
C LYS A 386 -35.33 20.66 13.46
N TYR A 387 -34.54 21.73 13.33
CA TYR A 387 -34.65 22.90 14.22
C TYR A 387 -35.89 23.77 13.95
N GLU A 388 -36.54 23.58 12.80
CA GLU A 388 -37.78 24.28 12.42
C GLU A 388 -39.05 23.58 12.94
N ARG A 389 -38.89 22.37 13.49
CA ARG A 389 -39.98 21.61 14.09
C ARG A 389 -40.55 22.34 15.30
N ARG A 390 -41.86 22.64 15.25
CA ARG A 390 -42.56 23.40 16.30
C ARG A 390 -42.56 22.68 17.64
N ASP A 391 -42.70 21.36 17.62
CA ASP A 391 -42.61 20.52 18.81
C ASP A 391 -41.21 20.58 19.45
N TYR A 392 -40.15 20.62 18.64
CA TYR A 392 -38.77 20.74 19.14
C TYR A 392 -38.52 22.12 19.75
N GLN A 393 -38.94 23.19 19.06
CA GLN A 393 -38.82 24.57 19.56
C GLN A 393 -39.61 24.77 20.86
N ALA A 394 -40.82 24.21 20.98
CA ALA A 394 -41.63 24.30 22.19
C ALA A 394 -40.94 23.63 23.40
N ARG A 395 -40.31 22.47 23.20
CA ARG A 395 -39.54 21.78 24.25
C ARG A 395 -38.32 22.58 24.70
N ALA A 396 -37.61 23.21 23.76
CA ALA A 396 -36.49 24.09 24.08
C ALA A 396 -36.95 25.34 24.85
N LEU A 397 -38.03 26.01 24.41
CA LEU A 397 -38.60 27.18 25.10
C LEU A 397 -39.04 26.86 26.53
N ALA A 398 -39.61 25.67 26.77
CA ALA A 398 -39.99 25.23 28.11
C ALA A 398 -38.78 25.02 29.04
N THR A 399 -37.58 24.88 28.48
CA THR A 399 -36.34 24.61 29.21
C THR A 399 -35.50 25.87 29.45
N ILE A 400 -35.53 26.84 28.53
CA ILE A 400 -34.71 28.05 28.60
C ILE A 400 -35.28 29.05 29.64
N PRO A 401 -34.49 29.49 30.64
CA PRO A 401 -34.96 30.41 31.67
C PRO A 401 -34.95 31.87 31.19
N MET A 402 -35.86 32.20 30.27
CA MET A 402 -35.89 33.54 29.63
C MET A 402 -35.93 34.73 30.59
N PRO A 403 -36.72 34.73 31.69
CA PRO A 403 -36.71 35.83 32.65
C PRO A 403 -35.32 36.08 33.26
N LEU A 404 -34.58 35.02 33.59
CA LEU A 404 -33.24 35.10 34.16
C LEU A 404 -32.22 35.64 33.15
N LEU A 405 -32.29 35.18 31.89
CA LEU A 405 -31.40 35.69 30.84
C LEU A 405 -31.63 37.18 30.58
N GLN A 406 -32.89 37.62 30.56
CA GLN A 406 -33.23 39.03 30.41
C GLN A 406 -32.84 39.89 31.61
N GLU A 407 -32.96 39.35 32.83
CA GLU A 407 -32.48 40.03 34.04
C GLU A 407 -30.97 40.23 34.00
N ARG A 408 -30.21 39.18 33.68
CA ARG A 408 -28.75 39.25 33.56
C ARG A 408 -28.30 40.17 32.43
N ALA A 409 -29.02 40.19 31.31
CA ALA A 409 -28.76 41.10 30.20
C ALA A 409 -28.91 42.57 30.64
N ARG A 410 -29.95 42.89 31.42
CA ARG A 410 -30.16 44.25 31.98
C ARG A 410 -29.14 44.61 33.07
N ALA A 411 -28.67 43.62 33.83
CA ALA A 411 -27.73 43.81 34.92
C ALA A 411 -26.26 43.88 34.45
N ASN A 412 -25.96 43.52 33.20
CA ASN A 412 -24.59 43.55 32.69
C ASN A 412 -24.09 45.02 32.60
N PRO A 413 -22.99 45.39 33.28
CA PRO A 413 -22.45 46.75 33.23
C PRO A 413 -21.86 47.13 31.86
N THR A 414 -21.52 46.13 31.02
CA THR A 414 -21.00 46.31 29.66
C THR A 414 -21.77 45.39 28.69
N PRO A 415 -23.05 45.71 28.42
CA PRO A 415 -23.89 44.90 27.57
C PRO A 415 -23.46 44.98 26.11
N GLN A 416 -23.85 43.99 25.31
CA GLN A 416 -23.79 44.09 23.86
C GLN A 416 -24.68 45.25 23.36
N PRO A 417 -24.44 45.76 22.13
CA PRO A 417 -25.15 46.95 21.62
C PRO A 417 -26.67 46.84 21.59
N THR A 418 -27.23 45.64 21.45
CA THR A 418 -28.68 45.40 21.52
C THR A 418 -29.08 44.47 22.66
N PRO A 419 -30.31 44.62 23.20
CA PRO A 419 -30.85 43.67 24.16
C PRO A 419 -30.85 42.23 23.64
N GLU A 420 -31.11 42.04 22.35
CA GLU A 420 -31.13 40.73 21.68
C GLU A 420 -29.73 40.11 21.66
N ASP A 421 -28.70 40.84 21.22
CA ASP A 421 -27.31 40.35 21.22
C ASP A 421 -26.79 40.06 22.64
N GLU A 422 -27.21 40.85 23.63
CA GLU A 422 -26.84 40.61 25.03
C GLU A 422 -27.56 39.39 25.59
N VAL A 423 -28.84 39.19 25.28
CA VAL A 423 -29.56 37.95 25.65
C VAL A 423 -28.91 36.73 24.99
N LEU A 424 -28.45 36.83 23.75
CA LEU A 424 -27.67 35.78 23.09
C LEU A 424 -26.37 35.48 23.85
N ARG A 425 -25.63 36.50 24.28
CA ARG A 425 -24.44 36.33 25.12
C ARG A 425 -24.77 35.64 26.45
N GLN A 426 -25.85 36.04 27.11
CA GLN A 426 -26.30 35.40 28.35
C GLN A 426 -26.77 33.96 28.12
N LEU A 427 -27.37 33.66 26.97
CA LEU A 427 -27.73 32.30 26.57
C LEU A 427 -26.49 31.41 26.44
N ILE A 428 -25.43 31.88 25.78
CA ILE A 428 -24.14 31.16 25.67
C ILE A 428 -23.58 30.85 27.07
N ARG A 429 -23.53 31.87 27.93
CA ARG A 429 -23.02 31.72 29.32
C ARG A 429 -23.85 30.73 30.12
N TRP A 430 -25.18 30.86 30.10
CA TRP A 430 -26.08 29.93 30.78
C TRP A 430 -25.91 28.51 30.22
N PHE A 431 -25.80 28.38 28.90
CA PHE A 431 -25.67 27.07 28.27
C PHE A 431 -24.42 26.34 28.77
N LYS A 432 -23.27 27.03 28.84
CA LYS A 432 -22.01 26.45 29.27
C LYS A 432 -21.90 26.22 30.77
N HIS A 433 -22.29 27.22 31.57
CA HIS A 433 -21.98 27.23 33.00
C HIS A 433 -23.10 26.63 33.86
N GLU A 434 -24.30 26.44 33.32
CA GLU A 434 -25.47 26.00 34.10
C GLU A 434 -26.28 24.87 33.45
N PHE A 435 -26.43 24.88 32.13
CA PHE A 435 -27.34 23.95 31.46
C PHE A 435 -26.68 22.66 30.97
N PHE A 436 -25.56 22.77 30.26
CA PHE A 436 -24.97 21.67 29.51
C PHE A 436 -23.57 21.34 30.03
N THR A 437 -23.24 20.05 30.11
CA THR A 437 -21.98 19.57 30.72
C THR A 437 -21.10 18.84 29.71
N TRP A 438 -19.80 19.12 29.71
CA TRP A 438 -18.85 18.47 28.82
C TRP A 438 -18.59 17.01 29.25
N MET A 439 -18.61 16.08 28.30
CA MET A 439 -18.42 14.66 28.55
C MET A 439 -17.13 14.12 27.90
N ASN A 440 -16.11 13.88 28.73
CA ASN A 440 -14.92 13.13 28.32
C ASN A 440 -15.21 11.62 28.39
N SER A 441 -15.56 11.13 29.58
CA SER A 441 -15.96 9.76 29.87
C SER A 441 -17.08 9.76 30.92
N PRO A 442 -18.09 8.88 30.79
CA PRO A 442 -19.20 8.82 31.72
C PRO A 442 -18.77 8.24 33.07
N ASN A 443 -19.33 8.73 34.17
CA ASN A 443 -19.18 8.08 35.47
C ASN A 443 -19.82 6.69 35.43
N CYS A 444 -19.31 5.75 36.23
CA CYS A 444 -19.87 4.41 36.27
C CYS A 444 -21.35 4.45 36.71
N HIS A 445 -22.26 3.88 35.91
CA HIS A 445 -23.69 3.86 36.25
C HIS A 445 -24.00 3.07 37.53
N ALA A 446 -23.17 2.09 37.89
CA ALA A 446 -23.42 1.19 39.02
C ALA A 446 -22.85 1.72 40.35
N CYS A 447 -21.63 2.26 40.35
CA CYS A 447 -20.96 2.69 41.58
C CYS A 447 -20.62 4.20 41.64
N GLY A 448 -20.92 4.96 40.58
CA GLY A 448 -20.68 6.40 40.52
C GLY A 448 -19.21 6.81 40.42
N GLN A 449 -18.25 5.87 40.41
CA GLN A 449 -16.83 6.19 40.34
C GLN A 449 -16.49 6.97 39.05
N PRO A 450 -15.71 8.07 39.16
CA PRO A 450 -15.14 8.74 37.99
C PRO A 450 -14.06 7.87 37.34
N ASN A 451 -13.65 8.23 36.12
CA ASN A 451 -12.56 7.56 35.36
C ASN A 451 -12.90 6.15 34.85
N THR A 452 -13.99 6.04 34.10
CA THR A 452 -14.25 4.83 33.29
C THR A 452 -13.38 4.83 32.03
N GLN A 453 -12.99 3.64 31.55
CA GLN A 453 -12.15 3.48 30.37
C GLN A 453 -12.99 3.03 29.18
N SER A 454 -12.89 3.72 28.05
CA SER A 454 -13.54 3.31 26.80
C SER A 454 -12.95 1.98 26.33
N ILE A 455 -13.79 0.99 26.09
CA ILE A 455 -13.35 -0.36 25.70
C ILE A 455 -13.81 -0.74 24.28
N ARG A 456 -14.92 -0.18 23.79
CA ARG A 456 -15.44 -0.42 22.44
C ARG A 456 -16.51 0.58 22.05
N GLN A 457 -16.92 0.52 20.77
CA GLN A 457 -18.09 1.21 20.24
C GLN A 457 -19.09 0.18 19.71
N GLU A 458 -20.38 0.45 19.90
CA GLU A 458 -21.48 -0.38 19.44
C GLU A 458 -22.52 0.47 18.68
N GLY A 459 -23.43 -0.18 17.97
CA GLY A 459 -24.61 0.47 17.40
C GLY A 459 -25.68 0.77 18.46
N PRO A 460 -26.66 1.63 18.16
CA PRO A 460 -27.83 1.82 19.01
C PRO A 460 -28.66 0.53 19.06
N VAL A 461 -28.94 0.02 20.25
CA VAL A 461 -29.69 -1.23 20.46
C VAL A 461 -30.93 -1.04 21.33
N THR A 462 -30.92 -0.07 22.24
CA THR A 462 -32.10 0.19 23.08
C THR A 462 -33.12 1.05 22.32
N PRO A 463 -34.43 0.91 22.61
CA PRO A 463 -35.45 1.77 22.01
C PRO A 463 -35.19 3.25 22.24
N GLU A 464 -34.61 3.62 23.38
CA GLU A 464 -34.19 4.98 23.71
C GLU A 464 -33.02 5.46 22.84
N GLU A 465 -32.00 4.61 22.64
CA GLU A 465 -30.84 4.89 21.78
C GLU A 465 -31.28 5.15 20.33
N VAL A 466 -32.19 4.32 19.82
CA VAL A 466 -32.74 4.45 18.47
C VAL A 466 -33.65 5.68 18.35
N ALA A 467 -34.54 5.90 19.32
CA ALA A 467 -35.45 7.04 19.30
C ALA A 467 -34.73 8.40 19.44
N GLY A 468 -33.59 8.43 20.15
CA GLY A 468 -32.74 9.62 20.25
C GLY A 468 -31.79 9.82 19.06
N GLU A 469 -31.95 9.03 17.99
CA GLU A 469 -31.11 9.07 16.78
C GLU A 469 -29.62 8.93 17.10
N ALA A 470 -29.24 8.06 18.03
CA ALA A 470 -27.83 7.86 18.38
C ALA A 470 -27.05 7.29 17.18
N SER A 471 -25.99 7.99 16.75
CA SER A 471 -25.17 7.52 15.62
C SER A 471 -24.26 6.35 16.00
N ARG A 472 -23.82 6.33 17.26
CA ARG A 472 -23.00 5.27 17.87
C ARG A 472 -23.15 5.30 19.38
N VAL A 473 -22.79 4.21 20.04
CA VAL A 473 -22.77 4.08 21.50
C VAL A 473 -21.35 3.74 21.97
N GLU A 474 -20.75 4.63 22.75
CA GLU A 474 -19.45 4.42 23.36
C GLU A 474 -19.62 3.59 24.65
N VAL A 475 -18.90 2.48 24.78
CA VAL A 475 -19.01 1.60 25.95
C VAL A 475 -17.77 1.73 26.82
N TYR A 476 -17.99 2.03 28.09
CA TYR A 476 -16.95 2.28 29.08
C TYR A 476 -16.99 1.24 30.20
N GLN A 477 -15.83 0.76 30.64
CA GLN A 477 -15.71 -0.13 31.79
C GLN A 477 -15.20 0.64 33.02
N CYS A 478 -15.84 0.42 34.16
CA CYS A 478 -15.35 0.95 35.43
C CYS A 478 -14.15 0.13 35.94
N GLY A 479 -13.03 0.79 36.26
CA GLY A 479 -11.88 0.13 36.88
C GLY A 479 -12.15 -0.42 38.29
N HIS A 480 -13.16 0.11 38.99
CA HIS A 480 -13.47 -0.28 40.36
C HIS A 480 -14.45 -1.46 40.44
N CYS A 481 -15.66 -1.33 39.87
CA CYS A 481 -16.70 -2.36 39.97
C CYS A 481 -16.89 -3.18 38.69
N ARG A 482 -16.07 -2.95 37.65
CA ARG A 482 -16.10 -3.62 36.34
C ARG A 482 -17.42 -3.48 35.55
N ALA A 483 -18.41 -2.74 36.06
CA ALA A 483 -19.67 -2.51 35.37
C ALA A 483 -19.46 -1.71 34.08
N LEU A 484 -20.26 -2.06 33.06
CA LEU A 484 -20.25 -1.41 31.76
C LEU A 484 -21.23 -0.23 31.73
N THR A 485 -20.73 0.94 31.37
CA THR A 485 -21.54 2.16 31.22
C THR A 485 -21.60 2.52 29.75
N ARG A 486 -22.81 2.74 29.26
CA ARG A 486 -23.07 3.10 27.85
C ARG A 486 -23.21 4.61 27.75
N PHE A 487 -22.62 5.19 26.72
CA PHE A 487 -22.75 6.60 26.38
C PHE A 487 -23.16 6.76 24.91
N PRO A 488 -24.48 6.83 24.64
CA PRO A 488 -25.00 7.06 23.29
C PRO A 488 -24.71 8.47 22.78
N ARG A 489 -24.21 8.59 21.55
CA ARG A 489 -23.96 9.87 20.86
C ARG A 489 -25.23 10.31 20.11
N TYR A 490 -26.16 10.91 20.85
CA TYR A 490 -27.49 11.31 20.37
C TYR A 490 -27.45 12.45 19.35
N ASN A 491 -28.25 12.34 18.28
CA ASN A 491 -28.42 13.41 17.29
C ASN A 491 -29.78 14.10 17.34
N ASP A 492 -30.75 13.58 18.09
CA ASP A 492 -32.00 14.28 18.39
C ASP A 492 -31.73 15.41 19.41
N PRO A 493 -31.84 16.70 19.02
CA PRO A 493 -31.57 17.82 19.92
C PRO A 493 -32.54 17.88 21.11
N THR A 494 -33.74 17.32 21.00
CA THR A 494 -34.69 17.27 22.12
C THR A 494 -34.30 16.23 23.16
N LYS A 495 -33.64 15.14 22.75
CA LYS A 495 -33.01 14.21 23.70
C LYS A 495 -31.86 14.89 24.43
N LEU A 496 -31.11 15.76 23.75
CA LEU A 496 -30.02 16.52 24.34
C LEU A 496 -30.50 17.56 25.38
N LEU A 497 -31.74 18.07 25.28
CA LEU A 497 -32.35 18.91 26.33
C LEU A 497 -32.57 18.13 27.65
N GLU A 498 -32.74 16.80 27.56
CA GLU A 498 -32.87 15.90 28.71
C GLU A 498 -31.50 15.46 29.24
N THR A 499 -30.61 14.98 28.36
CA THR A 499 -29.31 14.43 28.79
C THR A 499 -28.35 15.51 29.23
N ARG A 500 -28.44 16.72 28.65
CA ARG A 500 -27.66 17.91 29.02
C ARG A 500 -26.16 17.67 29.04
N THR A 501 -25.68 16.75 28.22
CA THR A 501 -24.27 16.35 28.23
C THR A 501 -23.80 15.85 26.88
N GLY A 502 -22.51 16.05 26.58
CA GLY A 502 -21.90 15.61 25.34
C GLY A 502 -20.60 16.33 25.01
N ARG A 503 -20.19 16.23 23.74
CA ARG A 503 -19.01 16.92 23.16
C ARG A 503 -19.48 17.99 22.15
N CYS A 504 -18.57 18.63 21.44
CA CYS A 504 -18.89 19.75 20.52
C CYS A 504 -20.10 19.47 19.60
N GLY A 505 -20.21 18.25 19.06
CA GLY A 505 -21.37 17.79 18.29
C GLY A 505 -22.72 18.00 18.99
N GLU A 506 -22.87 17.42 20.19
CA GLU A 506 -24.10 17.54 20.98
C GLU A 506 -24.36 18.97 21.44
N TRP A 507 -23.29 19.67 21.85
CA TRP A 507 -23.38 21.06 22.31
C TRP A 507 -23.92 21.98 21.20
N ALA A 508 -23.30 21.98 20.01
CA ALA A 508 -23.73 22.81 18.90
C ALA A 508 -25.13 22.44 18.40
N ASN A 509 -25.47 21.14 18.35
CA ASN A 509 -26.79 20.66 17.92
C ASN A 509 -27.90 21.16 18.87
N CYS A 510 -27.73 20.98 20.18
CA CYS A 510 -28.70 21.42 21.17
C CYS A 510 -28.78 22.97 21.25
N PHE A 511 -27.63 23.66 21.23
CA PHE A 511 -27.59 25.12 21.27
C PHE A 511 -28.24 25.76 20.03
N THR A 512 -28.02 25.20 18.84
CA THR A 512 -28.68 25.69 17.60
C THR A 512 -30.21 25.57 17.71
N LEU A 513 -30.74 24.50 18.29
CA LEU A 513 -32.18 24.38 18.58
C LEU A 513 -32.64 25.49 19.54
N CYS A 514 -31.89 25.76 20.62
CA CYS A 514 -32.21 26.84 21.56
C CYS A 514 -32.26 28.22 20.88
N CYS A 515 -31.28 28.54 20.03
CA CYS A 515 -31.29 29.79 19.25
C CYS A 515 -32.54 29.88 18.37
N ARG A 516 -32.85 28.83 17.60
CA ARG A 516 -34.04 28.79 16.72
C ARG A 516 -35.34 28.90 17.51
N ALA A 517 -35.41 28.27 18.69
CA ALA A 517 -36.58 28.32 19.56
C ALA A 517 -36.86 29.74 20.11
N LEU A 518 -35.81 30.52 20.37
CA LEU A 518 -35.93 31.93 20.78
C LEU A 518 -36.19 32.90 19.62
N GLY A 519 -36.29 32.39 18.40
CA GLY A 519 -36.56 33.21 17.21
C GLY A 519 -35.31 33.78 16.53
N TYR A 520 -34.10 33.49 17.02
CA TYR A 520 -32.87 33.88 16.33
C TYR A 520 -32.73 33.14 15.01
N GLU A 521 -32.37 33.85 13.95
CA GLU A 521 -31.91 33.20 12.73
C GLU A 521 -30.54 32.58 13.00
N ALA A 522 -30.45 31.25 12.90
CA ALA A 522 -29.25 30.51 13.29
C ALA A 522 -28.83 29.51 12.22
N ARG A 523 -27.52 29.38 12.02
CA ARG A 523 -26.88 28.38 11.16
C ARG A 523 -26.11 27.39 12.03
N TYR A 524 -26.20 26.11 11.70
CA TYR A 524 -25.29 25.08 12.19
C TYR A 524 -24.04 25.09 11.31
N VAL A 525 -22.88 25.31 11.92
CA VAL A 525 -21.59 25.43 11.22
C VAL A 525 -20.76 24.17 11.41
N HIS A 526 -20.29 23.62 10.32
CA HIS A 526 -19.49 22.40 10.29
C HIS A 526 -18.11 22.64 9.70
N ASP A 527 -17.09 22.45 10.54
CA ASP A 527 -15.68 22.46 10.17
C ASP A 527 -15.19 21.02 9.97
N PHE A 528 -14.63 20.77 8.77
CA PHE A 528 -14.16 19.45 8.35
C PHE A 528 -12.95 18.96 9.15
N THR A 529 -12.34 19.81 9.97
CA THR A 529 -11.27 19.46 10.91
C THR A 529 -11.81 19.08 12.29
N ASP A 530 -12.94 18.36 12.31
CA ASP A 530 -13.59 17.77 13.49
C ASP A 530 -14.02 18.79 14.56
N HIS A 531 -14.72 19.85 14.14
CA HIS A 531 -15.37 20.79 15.07
C HIS A 531 -16.68 21.33 14.49
N VAL A 532 -17.57 21.78 15.37
CA VAL A 532 -18.88 22.34 14.99
C VAL A 532 -19.30 23.42 15.98
N TRP A 533 -20.06 24.41 15.50
CA TRP A 533 -20.57 25.53 16.29
C TRP A 533 -21.80 26.15 15.63
N THR A 534 -22.23 27.32 16.09
CA THR A 534 -23.44 28.02 15.59
C THR A 534 -23.07 29.42 15.10
N GLU A 535 -23.74 29.90 14.06
CA GLU A 535 -23.76 31.32 13.70
C GLU A 535 -25.16 31.89 13.93
N VAL A 536 -25.26 33.12 14.43
CA VAL A 536 -26.54 33.82 14.65
C VAL A 536 -26.51 35.17 13.94
N TYR A 537 -27.57 35.49 13.17
CA TYR A 537 -27.65 36.78 12.49
C TYR A 537 -28.04 37.88 13.49
N SER A 538 -27.22 38.94 13.59
CA SER A 538 -27.53 40.13 14.38
C SER A 538 -28.08 41.23 13.47
N PRO A 539 -29.33 41.67 13.66
CA PRO A 539 -29.90 42.79 12.90
C PRO A 539 -29.16 44.11 13.11
N HIS A 540 -28.52 44.31 14.26
CA HIS A 540 -27.79 45.54 14.57
C HIS A 540 -26.44 45.62 13.87
N HIS A 541 -25.70 44.51 13.85
CA HIS A 541 -24.43 44.42 13.13
C HIS A 541 -24.62 44.12 11.63
N GLU A 542 -25.86 43.83 11.21
CA GLU A 542 -26.26 43.45 9.85
C GLU A 542 -25.46 42.26 9.28
N ARG A 543 -24.94 41.39 10.15
CA ARG A 543 -24.09 40.25 9.78
C ARG A 543 -24.28 39.04 10.70
N TRP A 544 -23.68 37.93 10.30
CA TRP A 544 -23.61 36.71 11.12
C TRP A 544 -22.53 36.83 12.20
N LEU A 545 -22.91 36.47 13.42
CA LEU A 545 -22.03 36.40 14.59
C LEU A 545 -21.66 34.95 14.86
N HIS A 546 -20.36 34.68 14.95
CA HIS A 546 -19.83 33.40 15.41
C HIS A 546 -20.26 33.14 16.87
N CYS A 547 -20.79 31.95 17.17
CA CYS A 547 -21.21 31.54 18.50
C CYS A 547 -20.70 30.13 18.82
N ASP A 548 -19.76 30.02 19.75
CA ASP A 548 -19.28 28.72 20.25
C ASP A 548 -19.67 28.54 21.73
N PRO A 549 -20.76 27.79 22.01
CA PRO A 549 -21.21 27.55 23.38
C PRO A 549 -20.24 26.68 24.18
N CYS A 550 -19.44 25.83 23.53
CA CYS A 550 -18.44 25.02 24.22
C CYS A 550 -17.32 25.88 24.78
N GLU A 551 -17.04 27.03 24.16
CA GLU A 551 -15.93 27.92 24.50
C GLU A 551 -16.37 29.22 25.20
N ASP A 552 -17.68 29.44 25.39
CA ASP A 552 -18.24 30.71 25.90
C ASP A 552 -17.88 31.92 25.02
N GLN A 553 -17.85 31.72 23.70
CA GLN A 553 -17.38 32.73 22.76
C GLN A 553 -18.49 33.25 21.87
N LEU A 554 -18.53 34.58 21.74
CA LEU A 554 -19.39 35.32 20.83
C LEU A 554 -18.52 36.27 20.00
N ASP A 555 -18.63 36.15 18.68
CA ASP A 555 -17.91 36.94 17.68
C ASP A 555 -16.36 36.82 17.74
N CYS A 556 -15.89 35.61 18.02
CA CYS A 556 -14.46 35.25 18.09
C CYS A 556 -14.04 34.23 16.99
N PRO A 557 -14.24 34.50 15.69
CA PRO A 557 -14.05 33.49 14.65
C PRO A 557 -12.58 33.03 14.48
N LEU A 558 -11.57 33.82 14.86
CA LEU A 558 -10.17 33.43 14.68
C LEU A 558 -9.61 32.56 15.81
N THR A 559 -10.42 32.22 16.82
CA THR A 559 -10.02 31.32 17.92
C THR A 559 -9.48 29.99 17.40
N TYR A 560 -10.04 29.46 16.32
CA TYR A 560 -9.67 28.14 15.80
C TYR A 560 -8.31 28.15 15.09
N GLU A 561 -8.09 29.09 14.17
CA GLU A 561 -6.82 29.17 13.43
C GLU A 561 -5.70 29.74 14.29
N VAL A 562 -5.96 30.81 15.03
CA VAL A 562 -4.93 31.57 15.75
C VAL A 562 -4.78 31.09 17.18
N GLY A 563 -5.88 30.89 17.89
CA GLY A 563 -5.86 30.42 19.29
C GLY A 563 -5.43 28.97 19.41
N TRP A 564 -6.05 28.08 18.63
CA TRP A 564 -5.80 26.63 18.71
C TRP A 564 -4.74 26.15 17.71
N GLY A 565 -4.37 26.97 16.72
CA GLY A 565 -3.42 26.57 15.68
C GLY A 565 -3.98 25.61 14.61
N LYS A 566 -5.31 25.46 14.51
CA LYS A 566 -5.95 24.50 13.59
C LYS A 566 -5.58 24.80 12.14
N LYS A 567 -5.32 23.75 11.36
CA LYS A 567 -5.11 23.81 9.91
C LYS A 567 -6.44 23.62 9.16
N LEU A 568 -7.27 24.65 9.17
CA LEU A 568 -8.63 24.65 8.60
C LEU A 568 -8.64 24.35 7.08
N SER A 569 -9.75 23.82 6.56
CA SER A 569 -9.95 23.52 5.13
C SER A 569 -11.34 23.93 4.62
N TYR A 570 -12.40 23.24 5.03
CA TYR A 570 -13.78 23.51 4.63
C TYR A 570 -14.63 23.82 5.86
N ILE A 571 -15.37 24.93 5.80
CA ILE A 571 -16.31 25.33 6.85
C ILE A 571 -17.61 25.78 6.19
N PHE A 572 -18.67 24.99 6.40
CA PHE A 572 -19.98 25.26 5.82
C PHE A 572 -20.99 25.59 6.91
N ALA A 573 -21.77 26.65 6.70
CA ALA A 573 -22.86 27.04 7.56
C ALA A 573 -24.19 26.67 6.90
N THR A 574 -25.06 25.97 7.61
CA THR A 574 -26.38 25.54 7.13
C THR A 574 -27.50 26.07 7.99
N SER A 575 -28.55 26.58 7.38
CA SER A 575 -29.80 27.00 8.04
C SER A 575 -31.01 26.38 7.33
N CYS A 576 -32.21 26.72 7.79
CA CYS A 576 -33.42 26.41 7.05
C CYS A 576 -33.45 27.12 5.69
N ASP A 577 -32.85 28.31 5.58
CA ASP A 577 -32.91 29.15 4.39
C ASP A 577 -31.83 28.83 3.35
N GLU A 578 -30.61 28.55 3.80
CA GLU A 578 -29.43 28.52 2.92
C GLU A 578 -28.28 27.69 3.51
N LEU A 579 -27.39 27.28 2.60
CA LEU A 579 -26.05 26.74 2.82
C LEU A 579 -25.04 27.78 2.32
N VAL A 580 -24.01 28.09 3.11
CA VAL A 580 -22.97 29.08 2.75
C VAL A 580 -21.59 28.53 3.12
N ASP A 581 -20.60 28.73 2.25
CA ASP A 581 -19.18 28.52 2.59
C ASP A 581 -18.68 29.75 3.36
N VAL A 582 -18.43 29.56 4.65
CA VAL A 582 -18.09 30.63 5.59
C VAL A 582 -16.62 30.61 5.99
N VAL A 583 -15.79 29.75 5.38
CA VAL A 583 -14.39 29.54 5.83
C VAL A 583 -13.58 30.83 5.92
N ARG A 584 -13.82 31.80 5.02
CA ARG A 584 -13.11 33.09 4.99
C ARG A 584 -13.34 33.95 6.24
N ARG A 585 -14.39 33.67 7.02
CA ARG A 585 -14.62 34.30 8.32
C ARG A 585 -13.61 33.82 9.37
N TYR A 586 -13.15 32.58 9.24
CA TYR A 586 -12.36 31.84 10.24
C TYR A 586 -10.87 31.73 9.90
N THR A 587 -10.38 32.41 8.87
CA THR A 587 -8.96 32.39 8.47
C THR A 587 -8.44 33.79 8.18
N GLN A 588 -7.20 34.07 8.59
CA GLN A 588 -6.43 35.25 8.21
C GLN A 588 -5.65 35.03 6.91
N ASP A 589 -5.35 33.77 6.57
CA ASP A 589 -4.56 33.38 5.41
C ASP A 589 -5.32 32.38 4.53
N PHE A 590 -6.33 32.93 3.84
CA PHE A 590 -7.14 32.15 2.90
C PHE A 590 -6.30 31.55 1.77
N ASP A 591 -5.25 32.25 1.35
CA ASP A 591 -4.36 31.79 0.27
C ASP A 591 -3.65 30.49 0.63
N SER A 592 -3.09 30.40 1.84
CA SER A 592 -2.47 29.15 2.33
C SER A 592 -3.52 28.08 2.67
N LEU A 593 -4.76 28.48 2.99
CA LEU A 593 -5.85 27.55 3.26
C LEU A 593 -6.34 26.84 2.00
N LEU A 594 -6.38 27.52 0.86
CA LEU A 594 -6.78 26.93 -0.43
C LEU A 594 -5.97 25.68 -0.79
N ASP A 595 -4.71 25.59 -0.36
CA ASP A 595 -3.87 24.42 -0.63
C ASP A 595 -4.47 23.14 -0.01
N ARG A 596 -5.21 23.26 1.10
CA ARG A 596 -5.86 22.17 1.83
C ARG A 596 -7.29 21.86 1.36
N ARG A 597 -7.80 22.62 0.39
CA ARG A 597 -9.15 22.44 -0.19
C ARG A 597 -9.09 21.56 -1.43
N THR A 598 -9.03 20.24 -1.21
CA THR A 598 -8.83 19.25 -2.29
C THR A 598 -10.06 18.43 -2.67
N MET A 599 -11.15 18.49 -1.90
CA MET A 599 -12.41 17.77 -2.19
C MET A 599 -13.23 18.34 -3.36
N ALA A 600 -13.15 19.65 -3.64
CA ALA A 600 -13.95 20.29 -4.69
C ALA A 600 -13.24 21.47 -5.34
N ARG A 601 -13.49 21.68 -6.64
CA ARG A 601 -13.08 22.91 -7.32
C ARG A 601 -13.92 24.07 -6.81
N GLU A 602 -13.30 25.23 -6.56
CA GLU A 602 -13.99 26.39 -5.99
C GLU A 602 -15.18 26.86 -6.86
N GLU A 603 -15.03 26.85 -8.18
CA GLU A 603 -16.13 27.20 -9.10
C GLU A 603 -17.28 26.19 -9.02
N TRP A 604 -16.97 24.89 -9.03
CA TRP A 604 -17.96 23.83 -8.90
C TRP A 604 -18.68 23.92 -7.54
N LEU A 605 -17.94 24.22 -6.46
CA LEU A 605 -18.49 24.34 -5.11
C LEU A 605 -19.45 25.53 -5.02
N GLN A 606 -19.06 26.69 -5.57
CA GLN A 606 -19.94 27.86 -5.64
C GLN A 606 -21.22 27.55 -6.43
N GLN A 607 -21.10 26.89 -7.59
CA GLN A 607 -22.24 26.50 -8.41
C GLN A 607 -23.15 25.49 -7.68
N THR A 608 -22.57 24.52 -6.99
CA THR A 608 -23.30 23.49 -6.24
C THR A 608 -24.03 24.08 -5.04
N ILE A 609 -23.40 24.98 -4.30
CA ILE A 609 -24.05 25.71 -3.21
C ILE A 609 -25.22 26.54 -3.77
N ALA A 610 -25.03 27.24 -4.89
CA ALA A 610 -26.11 28.00 -5.54
C ALA A 610 -27.24 27.09 -6.04
N GLU A 611 -26.93 25.89 -6.56
CA GLU A 611 -27.93 24.87 -6.93
C GLU A 611 -28.72 24.39 -5.72
N LEU A 612 -28.05 23.99 -4.64
CA LEU A 612 -28.69 23.54 -3.40
C LEU A 612 -29.57 24.63 -2.79
N ASN A 613 -29.10 25.89 -2.78
CA ASN A 613 -29.89 27.01 -2.28
C ASN A 613 -31.11 27.31 -3.17
N ARG A 614 -31.03 27.12 -4.49
CA ARG A 614 -32.19 27.26 -5.39
C ARG A 614 -33.30 26.24 -5.13
N THR A 615 -32.99 25.09 -4.53
CA THR A 615 -34.03 24.10 -4.14
C THR A 615 -34.90 24.59 -2.98
N LYS A 616 -34.49 25.65 -2.28
CA LYS A 616 -35.24 26.21 -1.16
C LYS A 616 -36.33 27.14 -1.66
N ALA A 617 -37.56 26.84 -1.26
CA ALA A 617 -38.72 27.68 -1.55
C ALA A 617 -38.81 28.82 -0.53
N HIS A 618 -38.76 30.06 -1.03
CA HIS A 618 -38.79 31.28 -0.23
C HIS A 618 -39.93 32.19 -0.68
N SER A 619 -40.54 32.92 0.25
CA SER A 619 -41.48 33.99 -0.11
C SER A 619 -40.72 35.13 -0.81
N PRO A 620 -41.37 35.91 -1.70
CA PRO A 620 -40.70 37.01 -2.40
C PRO A 620 -40.02 38.01 -1.46
N GLY A 621 -40.66 38.32 -0.32
CA GLY A 621 -40.07 39.19 0.70
C GLY A 621 -38.83 38.58 1.37
N ARG A 622 -38.84 37.27 1.66
CA ARG A 622 -37.67 36.59 2.25
C ARG A 622 -36.52 36.49 1.24
N GLN A 623 -36.81 36.24 -0.03
CA GLN A 623 -35.81 36.22 -1.11
C GLN A 623 -35.03 37.53 -1.18
N GLU A 624 -35.71 38.68 -1.09
CA GLU A 624 -35.06 39.98 -1.15
C GLU A 624 -34.17 40.25 0.06
N VAL A 625 -34.60 39.85 1.26
CA VAL A 625 -33.77 39.92 2.48
C VAL A 625 -32.52 39.06 2.34
N LEU A 626 -32.66 37.80 1.89
CA LEU A 626 -31.53 36.89 1.71
C LEU A 626 -30.56 37.42 0.65
N ARG A 627 -31.07 38.00 -0.45
CA ARG A 627 -30.24 38.63 -1.50
C ARG A 627 -29.40 39.78 -0.95
N HIS A 628 -29.99 40.67 -0.16
CA HIS A 628 -29.27 41.77 0.47
C HIS A 628 -28.20 41.28 1.46
N ARG A 629 -28.52 40.28 2.28
CA ARG A 629 -27.59 39.72 3.26
C ARG A 629 -26.44 38.96 2.60
N ALA A 630 -26.71 38.20 1.54
CA ALA A 630 -25.68 37.50 0.78
C ALA A 630 -24.66 38.48 0.17
N LEU A 631 -25.11 39.64 -0.31
CA LEU A 631 -24.21 40.71 -0.79
C LEU A 631 -23.34 41.28 0.34
N ALA A 632 -23.94 41.57 1.50
CA ALA A 632 -23.20 42.09 2.65
C ALA A 632 -22.18 41.06 3.18
N GLU A 633 -22.58 39.79 3.28
CA GLU A 633 -21.72 38.69 3.71
C GLU A 633 -20.58 38.43 2.72
N ALA A 634 -20.83 38.53 1.40
CA ALA A 634 -19.76 38.40 0.41
C ALA A 634 -18.67 39.48 0.58
N VAL A 635 -19.06 40.72 0.88
CA VAL A 635 -18.11 41.81 1.20
C VAL A 635 -17.34 41.48 2.48
N GLU A 636 -18.03 41.05 3.54
CA GLU A 636 -17.41 40.64 4.80
C GLU A 636 -16.38 39.52 4.58
N LEU A 637 -16.76 38.45 3.87
CA LEU A 637 -15.91 37.29 3.62
C LEU A 637 -14.70 37.63 2.72
N SER A 638 -14.80 38.66 1.87
CA SER A 638 -13.67 39.12 1.05
C SER A 638 -12.60 39.90 1.84
N ALA A 639 -12.94 40.43 3.02
CA ALA A 639 -12.03 41.24 3.82
C ALA A 639 -10.98 40.41 4.59
N VAL A 640 -9.74 40.91 4.64
CA VAL A 640 -8.65 40.31 5.43
C VAL A 640 -8.99 40.35 6.91
N LYS A 641 -8.73 39.26 7.64
CA LYS A 641 -9.06 39.12 9.07
C LYS A 641 -7.84 39.37 9.95
N THR A 642 -8.05 40.06 11.06
CA THR A 642 -7.02 40.34 12.08
C THR A 642 -7.46 39.80 13.43
N ALA A 643 -6.63 38.95 14.04
CA ALA A 643 -6.91 38.35 15.34
C ALA A 643 -7.04 39.40 16.45
N LYS A 644 -8.12 39.30 17.22
CA LYS A 644 -8.36 40.04 18.46
C LYS A 644 -7.56 39.35 19.58
N ALA A 645 -7.15 40.12 20.60
CA ALA A 645 -6.31 39.60 21.69
C ALA A 645 -6.94 38.41 22.48
N HIS A 646 -8.26 38.28 22.50
CA HIS A 646 -8.94 37.16 23.16
C HIS A 646 -9.09 35.91 22.26
N GLU A 647 -8.79 36.03 20.96
CA GLU A 647 -8.82 34.91 20.00
C GLU A 647 -7.49 34.14 19.99
N THR A 648 -6.42 34.67 20.61
CA THR A 648 -5.11 34.01 20.69
C THR A 648 -5.01 33.02 21.85
N VAL A 649 -6.10 32.75 22.56
CA VAL A 649 -6.13 31.85 23.73
C VAL A 649 -6.37 30.42 23.26
N GLY A 650 -5.61 29.48 23.83
CA GLY A 650 -5.79 28.05 23.58
C GLY A 650 -7.16 27.52 24.03
N ARG A 651 -7.51 26.34 23.53
CA ARG A 651 -8.78 25.66 23.77
C ARG A 651 -9.05 25.45 25.25
N ILE A 652 -10.29 25.65 25.68
CA ILE A 652 -10.71 25.46 27.08
C ILE A 652 -11.58 24.21 27.30
N SER A 653 -12.21 23.65 26.27
CA SER A 653 -12.94 22.37 26.35
C SER A 653 -12.04 21.14 26.17
N GLY A 654 -12.41 20.01 26.79
CA GLY A 654 -11.64 18.76 26.72
C GLY A 654 -10.67 18.57 27.90
N SER A 655 -10.21 17.32 28.10
CA SER A 655 -9.17 17.06 29.11
C SER A 655 -7.87 17.77 28.76
N LYS A 656 -7.03 18.05 29.78
CA LYS A 656 -5.75 18.72 29.56
C LYS A 656 -4.84 17.87 28.66
N GLU A 657 -4.78 16.57 28.93
CA GLU A 657 -3.97 15.60 28.18
C GLU A 657 -4.39 15.54 26.71
N TRP A 658 -5.70 15.64 26.44
CA TRP A 658 -6.24 15.63 25.08
C TRP A 658 -5.91 16.92 24.33
N ARG A 659 -6.02 18.08 24.99
CA ARG A 659 -5.64 19.38 24.41
C ARG A 659 -4.13 19.47 24.15
N ASP A 660 -3.32 19.01 25.11
CA ASP A 660 -1.86 18.97 24.99
C ASP A 660 -1.42 18.04 23.84
N SER A 661 -2.07 16.86 23.69
CA SER A 661 -1.79 15.93 22.58
C SER A 661 -2.12 16.47 21.19
N ARG A 662 -2.96 17.50 21.11
CA ARG A 662 -3.38 18.17 19.87
C ARG A 662 -2.72 19.54 19.68
N GLU A 663 -1.84 19.94 20.59
CA GLU A 663 -1.17 21.25 20.61
C GLU A 663 -2.14 22.45 20.72
N GLU A 664 -3.38 22.23 21.17
CA GLU A 664 -4.44 23.25 21.23
C GLU A 664 -4.42 24.06 22.55
N SER A 665 -3.43 23.85 23.43
CA SER A 665 -3.35 24.48 24.77
C SER A 665 -2.81 25.91 24.80
N GLY A 666 -2.30 26.43 23.68
CA GLY A 666 -1.78 27.79 23.52
C GLY A 666 -0.43 28.02 24.23
N GLY A 667 0.69 27.95 23.49
CA GLY A 667 2.02 28.12 24.12
C GLY A 667 3.26 28.29 23.23
N THR A 668 3.15 28.33 21.90
CA THR A 668 4.34 28.34 21.01
C THR A 668 4.86 29.75 20.73
N ALA A 669 5.19 30.50 21.79
CA ALA A 669 5.92 31.77 21.68
C ALA A 669 6.90 32.00 22.85
N ALA A 670 7.76 31.03 23.20
CA ALA A 670 9.01 31.29 23.92
C ALA A 670 9.95 30.05 24.03
N ALA A 671 11.20 30.25 23.58
CA ALA A 671 12.46 29.66 24.09
C ALA A 671 12.86 28.20 23.76
N THR A 672 13.90 28.13 22.93
CA THR A 672 14.97 27.12 22.83
C THR A 672 15.76 26.93 24.13
N ALA A 673 16.10 25.68 24.51
CA ALA A 673 17.43 25.24 25.04
C ALA A 673 17.45 23.79 25.59
N GLY A 674 18.39 22.96 25.07
CA GLY A 674 19.27 22.12 25.91
C GLY A 674 18.98 20.63 26.16
N GLY A 675 19.65 19.75 25.39
CA GLY A 675 20.29 18.45 25.75
C GLY A 675 19.47 17.30 26.38
N SER A 676 19.77 16.01 26.24
CA SER A 676 20.81 15.22 25.57
C SER A 676 20.60 13.74 25.93
N LEU A 677 20.60 12.83 24.93
CA LEU A 677 20.99 11.39 24.96
C LEU A 677 20.16 10.42 25.84
N ALA A 678 19.88 9.16 25.54
CA ALA A 678 20.49 8.10 24.70
C ALA A 678 19.40 7.00 24.50
N SER A 679 19.14 6.43 23.33
CA SER A 679 19.86 5.34 22.64
C SER A 679 19.12 3.98 22.70
N ALA A 680 19.19 3.27 21.56
CA ALA A 680 19.09 1.82 21.33
C ALA A 680 17.70 1.20 21.00
N THR A 681 17.50 0.29 20.03
CA THR A 681 18.27 -0.27 18.88
C THR A 681 17.32 -1.25 18.11
N LEU A 682 17.45 -1.36 16.77
CA LEU A 682 17.06 -2.45 15.82
C LEU A 682 15.56 -2.70 15.50
N LEU A 683 14.98 -2.44 14.31
CA LEU A 683 15.19 -2.85 12.88
C LEU A 683 14.89 -4.32 12.50
N ALA A 684 13.87 -4.51 11.63
CA ALA A 684 13.90 -5.27 10.34
C ALA A 684 12.47 -5.29 9.71
N THR A 685 12.13 -4.54 8.64
CA THR A 685 12.24 -4.78 7.16
C THR A 685 11.44 -5.98 6.61
N THR A 686 10.72 -5.89 5.48
CA THR A 686 11.23 -5.93 4.06
C THR A 686 10.07 -5.68 3.03
N THR A 687 10.18 -5.45 1.71
CA THR A 687 10.96 -4.63 0.73
C THR A 687 10.69 -5.21 -0.68
N SER A 688 10.41 -4.42 -1.74
CA SER A 688 10.53 -4.86 -3.14
C SER A 688 11.70 -4.13 -3.82
N VAL A 689 12.55 -4.88 -4.54
CA VAL A 689 13.98 -4.60 -4.77
C VAL A 689 14.28 -4.25 -6.24
N ASP A 690 15.23 -3.31 -6.42
CA ASP A 690 15.80 -2.78 -7.69
C ASP A 690 16.50 -3.86 -8.54
N ALA A 691 16.29 -3.86 -9.85
CA ALA A 691 17.01 -4.72 -10.81
C ALA A 691 18.52 -4.52 -10.82
N ASN A 692 18.97 -3.27 -10.61
CA ASN A 692 20.40 -2.96 -10.55
C ASN A 692 21.03 -3.53 -9.27
N GLN A 693 20.25 -3.65 -8.20
CA GLN A 693 20.67 -4.36 -6.99
C GLN A 693 20.82 -5.85 -7.28
N HIS A 694 19.86 -6.48 -7.99
CA HIS A 694 19.99 -7.89 -8.37
C HIS A 694 21.15 -8.15 -9.34
N LEU A 695 21.38 -7.27 -10.32
CA LEU A 695 22.51 -7.36 -11.26
C LEU A 695 23.84 -7.15 -10.54
N LYS A 696 23.91 -6.19 -9.60
CA LYS A 696 25.07 -5.99 -8.74
C LYS A 696 25.33 -7.20 -7.85
N THR A 697 24.31 -7.76 -7.21
CA THR A 697 24.43 -8.99 -6.38
C THR A 697 24.85 -10.19 -7.22
N LEU A 698 24.36 -10.30 -8.47
CA LEU A 698 24.74 -11.34 -9.42
C LEU A 698 26.23 -11.20 -9.78
N LEU A 699 26.68 -10.00 -10.18
CA LEU A 699 28.07 -9.70 -10.52
C LEU A 699 29.01 -9.85 -9.30
N GLU A 700 28.59 -9.44 -8.11
CA GLU A 700 29.37 -9.62 -6.87
C GLU A 700 29.53 -11.11 -6.52
N GLY A 701 28.46 -11.90 -6.64
CA GLY A 701 28.50 -13.36 -6.47
C GLY A 701 29.38 -14.06 -7.51
N MET A 702 29.45 -13.51 -8.72
CA MET A 702 30.24 -14.05 -9.83
C MET A 702 31.72 -13.65 -9.80
N LEU A 703 32.06 -12.52 -9.18
CA LEU A 703 33.39 -11.91 -9.32
C LEU A 703 34.17 -11.77 -8.00
N LYS A 704 33.50 -11.76 -6.83
CA LYS A 704 34.17 -11.44 -5.55
C LYS A 704 34.19 -12.56 -4.51
N GLY A 705 33.42 -13.64 -4.65
CA GLY A 705 33.50 -14.73 -3.66
C GLY A 705 32.49 -15.88 -3.75
N GLY A 706 31.54 -15.87 -4.70
CA GLY A 706 30.44 -16.85 -4.70
C GLY A 706 29.41 -16.60 -3.60
N CYS A 707 28.49 -17.55 -3.40
CA CYS A 707 27.56 -17.53 -2.28
C CYS A 707 28.17 -18.20 -1.04
N ALA A 708 27.70 -17.82 0.16
CA ALA A 708 28.17 -18.35 1.45
C ALA A 708 27.93 -19.87 1.69
N ASN A 709 27.31 -20.59 0.74
CA ASN A 709 27.07 -22.03 0.82
C ASN A 709 28.26 -22.78 0.20
N ASP A 710 29.38 -22.75 0.92
CA ASP A 710 30.75 -23.11 0.53
C ASP A 710 31.00 -24.59 0.11
N THR A 711 29.99 -25.44 -0.12
CA THR A 711 30.23 -26.80 -0.68
C THR A 711 29.07 -27.39 -1.50
N SER A 712 27.84 -26.85 -1.41
CA SER A 712 26.63 -27.48 -1.95
C SER A 712 25.88 -26.65 -2.99
N CYS A 713 26.40 -25.47 -3.36
CA CYS A 713 25.76 -24.63 -4.38
C CYS A 713 25.89 -25.26 -5.78
N VAL A 714 24.76 -25.40 -6.47
CA VAL A 714 24.66 -25.96 -7.83
C VAL A 714 24.41 -24.90 -8.91
N ASN A 715 24.44 -23.60 -8.55
CA ASN A 715 24.21 -22.54 -9.51
C ASN A 715 25.40 -22.42 -10.49
N PRO A 716 25.16 -22.47 -11.82
CA PRO A 716 26.22 -22.38 -12.84
C PRO A 716 27.00 -21.05 -12.81
N PHE A 717 26.40 -19.97 -12.31
CA PHE A 717 26.95 -18.62 -12.18
C PHE A 717 27.54 -18.33 -10.78
N CYS A 718 27.71 -19.34 -9.91
CA CYS A 718 28.39 -19.14 -8.63
C CYS A 718 29.91 -19.33 -8.77
N LEU A 719 30.70 -18.28 -8.47
CA LEU A 719 32.16 -18.33 -8.54
C LEU A 719 32.73 -19.44 -7.63
N TYR A 720 32.22 -19.56 -6.40
CA TYR A 720 32.69 -20.55 -5.44
C TYR A 720 32.44 -21.99 -5.91
N ALA A 721 31.24 -22.27 -6.44
CA ALA A 721 30.85 -23.60 -6.94
C ALA A 721 31.71 -24.05 -8.15
N ARG A 722 32.29 -23.09 -8.87
CA ARG A 722 33.13 -23.32 -10.04
C ARG A 722 34.62 -23.35 -9.70
N ASN A 723 35.06 -22.52 -8.77
CA ASN A 723 36.45 -22.43 -8.31
C ASN A 723 36.96 -23.74 -7.67
N SER A 724 36.06 -24.56 -7.14
CA SER A 724 36.38 -25.87 -6.58
C SER A 724 36.55 -27.00 -7.62
N ARG A 725 36.33 -26.73 -8.92
CA ARG A 725 36.47 -27.74 -10.00
C ARG A 725 37.88 -27.74 -10.58
N ALA A 726 38.39 -28.93 -10.90
CA ALA A 726 39.71 -29.09 -11.53
C ALA A 726 39.76 -28.41 -12.91
N GLY A 727 40.77 -27.57 -13.15
CA GLY A 727 40.96 -26.85 -14.42
C GLY A 727 40.16 -25.54 -14.57
N PHE A 728 39.64 -24.98 -13.48
CA PHE A 728 38.89 -23.72 -13.50
C PHE A 728 39.78 -22.52 -13.84
N ASP A 729 39.43 -21.80 -14.91
CA ASP A 729 40.01 -20.50 -15.28
C ASP A 729 39.02 -19.38 -14.93
N VAL A 730 39.39 -18.58 -13.93
CA VAL A 730 38.59 -17.44 -13.46
C VAL A 730 38.39 -16.39 -14.55
N THR A 731 39.34 -16.22 -15.47
CA THR A 731 39.30 -15.21 -16.52
C THR A 731 38.31 -15.62 -17.61
N ALA A 732 38.41 -16.85 -18.10
CA ALA A 732 37.47 -17.41 -19.07
C ALA A 732 36.05 -17.47 -18.48
N TYR A 733 35.92 -17.94 -17.24
CA TYR A 733 34.64 -17.97 -16.54
C TYR A 733 34.01 -16.60 -16.39
N THR A 734 34.81 -15.59 -16.00
CA THR A 734 34.37 -14.19 -15.86
C THR A 734 33.94 -13.63 -17.21
N ALA A 735 34.69 -13.87 -18.27
CA ALA A 735 34.38 -13.39 -19.62
C ALA A 735 33.08 -14.01 -20.17
N GLU A 736 32.93 -15.33 -20.09
CA GLU A 736 31.71 -16.05 -20.53
C GLU A 736 30.47 -15.62 -19.74
N SER A 737 30.65 -15.46 -18.43
CA SER A 737 29.63 -14.99 -17.49
C SER A 737 29.15 -13.56 -17.80
N ILE A 738 30.09 -12.64 -18.01
CA ILE A 738 29.80 -11.25 -18.36
C ILE A 738 29.13 -11.21 -19.74
N GLN A 739 29.62 -11.98 -20.71
CA GLN A 739 29.04 -12.05 -22.04
C GLN A 739 27.61 -12.59 -22.02
N ALA A 740 27.33 -13.65 -21.26
CA ALA A 740 25.99 -14.20 -21.08
C ALA A 740 25.04 -13.19 -20.43
N ILE A 741 25.49 -12.48 -19.40
CA ILE A 741 24.72 -11.40 -18.76
C ILE A 741 24.50 -10.23 -19.72
N MET A 742 25.50 -9.82 -20.48
CA MET A 742 25.39 -8.71 -21.45
C MET A 742 24.43 -9.02 -22.59
N VAL A 743 24.39 -10.28 -23.05
CA VAL A 743 23.42 -10.75 -24.05
C VAL A 743 22.00 -10.79 -23.47
N LEU A 744 21.85 -11.12 -22.18
CA LEU A 744 20.56 -11.19 -21.49
C LEU A 744 20.05 -9.84 -20.98
N GLN A 745 20.92 -8.89 -20.66
CA GLN A 745 20.59 -7.58 -20.08
C GLN A 745 19.56 -6.76 -20.88
N PRO A 746 19.59 -6.72 -22.24
CA PRO A 746 18.55 -6.03 -23.01
C PRO A 746 17.27 -6.87 -23.22
N LEU A 747 17.30 -8.18 -22.89
CA LEU A 747 16.24 -9.14 -23.21
C LEU A 747 15.53 -9.72 -21.98
N ALA A 748 16.01 -9.49 -20.76
CA ALA A 748 15.49 -10.12 -19.53
C ALA A 748 15.08 -9.10 -18.47
N SER A 749 13.97 -9.38 -17.78
CA SER A 749 13.49 -8.62 -16.62
C SER A 749 14.38 -8.71 -15.38
N PRO A 750 14.19 -7.82 -14.39
CA PRO A 750 14.85 -7.91 -13.07
C PRO A 750 14.63 -9.25 -12.38
N GLU A 751 13.43 -9.82 -12.50
CA GLU A 751 13.04 -11.09 -11.93
C GLU A 751 13.59 -12.28 -12.74
N GLY A 752 13.71 -12.14 -14.06
CA GLY A 752 14.45 -13.07 -14.91
C GLY A 752 15.95 -13.08 -14.60
N LEU A 753 16.56 -11.93 -14.30
CA LEU A 753 17.95 -11.83 -13.83
C LEU A 753 18.12 -12.34 -12.39
N ARG A 754 17.13 -12.11 -11.51
CA ARG A 754 17.08 -12.69 -10.16
C ARG A 754 17.04 -14.22 -10.22
N SER A 755 16.41 -14.80 -11.25
CA SER A 755 16.44 -16.24 -11.51
C SER A 755 17.80 -16.79 -11.96
N LEU A 756 18.85 -15.95 -12.00
CA LEU A 756 20.24 -16.35 -12.16
C LEU A 756 21.02 -16.34 -10.83
N LEU A 757 20.45 -15.81 -9.74
CA LEU A 757 21.09 -15.77 -8.40
C LEU A 757 21.11 -17.13 -7.72
N CYS A 758 22.03 -17.36 -6.77
CA CYS A 758 22.10 -18.64 -6.05
C CYS A 758 20.77 -18.99 -5.36
N PRO A 759 20.14 -20.13 -5.68
CA PRO A 759 18.90 -20.54 -5.04
C PRO A 759 19.17 -21.03 -3.62
N THR A 760 18.14 -20.99 -2.77
CA THR A 760 18.21 -21.56 -1.41
C THR A 760 18.47 -23.08 -1.49
N PRO A 761 19.38 -23.65 -0.69
CA PRO A 761 19.58 -25.10 -0.66
C PRO A 761 18.27 -25.85 -0.41
N GLY A 762 18.01 -26.91 -1.19
CA GLY A 762 16.78 -27.71 -1.08
C GLY A 762 15.52 -27.10 -1.70
N SER A 763 15.58 -25.86 -2.21
CA SER A 763 14.51 -25.25 -3.01
C SER A 763 14.28 -26.00 -4.32
N PHE A 764 13.10 -25.88 -4.92
CA PHE A 764 12.80 -26.54 -6.20
C PHE A 764 13.77 -26.09 -7.29
N ARG A 765 14.08 -24.80 -7.33
CA ARG A 765 15.07 -24.24 -8.27
C ARG A 765 16.46 -24.84 -8.07
N ALA A 766 16.90 -25.05 -6.83
CA ALA A 766 18.17 -25.72 -6.55
C ALA A 766 18.15 -27.19 -6.99
N LEU A 767 17.08 -27.92 -6.73
CA LEU A 767 16.95 -29.32 -7.12
C LEU A 767 16.93 -29.49 -8.65
N VAL A 768 16.29 -28.58 -9.39
CA VAL A 768 16.27 -28.60 -10.86
C VAL A 768 17.65 -28.25 -11.42
N LEU A 769 18.33 -27.22 -10.90
CA LEU A 769 19.69 -26.84 -11.32
C LEU A 769 20.75 -27.93 -11.03
N ALA A 770 20.47 -28.85 -10.11
CA ALA A 770 21.33 -30.01 -9.84
C ALA A 770 21.19 -31.14 -10.88
N LEU A 771 20.19 -31.08 -11.76
CA LEU A 771 19.96 -32.08 -12.81
C LEU A 771 20.88 -31.82 -14.02
N PRO A 772 21.14 -32.84 -14.86
CA PRO A 772 21.85 -32.65 -16.12
C PRO A 772 20.92 -31.97 -17.13
N LEU A 773 20.89 -30.63 -17.10
CA LEU A 773 19.98 -29.80 -17.89
C LEU A 773 20.53 -29.53 -19.30
N VAL A 774 19.61 -29.48 -20.27
CA VAL A 774 19.83 -28.75 -21.53
C VAL A 774 19.48 -27.29 -21.32
N PHE A 775 18.30 -27.01 -20.77
CA PHE A 775 17.88 -25.66 -20.41
C PHE A 775 16.94 -25.69 -19.22
N TYR A 776 16.80 -24.54 -18.57
CA TYR A 776 15.83 -24.35 -17.52
C TYR A 776 15.29 -22.92 -17.48
N TRP A 777 13.98 -22.79 -17.60
CA TRP A 777 13.22 -21.55 -17.66
C TRP A 777 12.35 -21.35 -16.41
N PRO A 778 12.88 -20.68 -15.38
CA PRO A 778 12.06 -20.10 -14.34
C PRO A 778 11.31 -18.87 -14.90
N LEU A 779 10.14 -19.11 -15.51
CA LEU A 779 9.26 -18.15 -16.22
C LEU A 779 8.73 -16.98 -15.34
N GLN A 780 9.62 -16.12 -14.85
CA GLN A 780 9.36 -15.03 -13.89
C GLN A 780 9.31 -13.62 -14.54
N ASP A 781 9.35 -13.55 -15.88
CA ASP A 781 9.49 -12.28 -16.62
C ASP A 781 8.17 -11.49 -16.73
N HIS A 782 8.23 -10.18 -17.00
CA HIS A 782 7.07 -9.27 -17.12
C HIS A 782 6.87 -8.66 -18.49
N ASP A 783 7.92 -8.46 -19.29
CA ASP A 783 7.83 -7.58 -20.47
C ASP A 783 8.71 -8.03 -21.66
N ALA A 784 9.43 -9.15 -21.55
CA ALA A 784 10.28 -9.64 -22.63
C ALA A 784 9.64 -10.77 -23.45
N SER A 785 9.88 -10.75 -24.76
CA SER A 785 9.62 -11.88 -25.65
C SER A 785 10.64 -13.02 -25.46
N ALA A 786 11.69 -12.81 -24.67
CA ALA A 786 12.72 -13.81 -24.39
C ALA A 786 12.58 -14.37 -22.96
N VAL A 787 12.75 -15.68 -22.82
CA VAL A 787 12.73 -16.38 -21.55
C VAL A 787 14.14 -16.80 -21.17
N VAL A 788 14.57 -16.37 -19.99
CA VAL A 788 15.93 -16.62 -19.49
C VAL A 788 16.16 -18.10 -19.24
N ASP A 789 17.33 -18.58 -19.68
CA ASP A 789 17.83 -19.92 -19.37
C ASP A 789 18.76 -19.84 -18.17
N ALA A 790 18.25 -20.28 -17.02
CA ALA A 790 18.98 -20.28 -15.76
C ALA A 790 20.00 -21.41 -15.67
N SER A 791 20.04 -22.36 -16.63
CA SER A 791 21.04 -23.43 -16.66
C SER A 791 22.43 -22.96 -17.12
N GLY A 792 22.50 -21.80 -17.78
CA GLY A 792 23.74 -21.22 -18.30
C GLY A 792 24.22 -21.81 -19.62
N HIS A 793 23.40 -22.59 -20.33
CA HIS A 793 23.74 -23.15 -21.64
C HIS A 793 23.29 -22.29 -22.83
N GLY A 794 22.62 -21.15 -22.56
CA GLY A 794 22.25 -20.17 -23.59
C GLY A 794 21.02 -20.55 -24.41
N HIS A 795 20.23 -21.53 -23.95
CA HIS A 795 19.01 -21.99 -24.62
C HIS A 795 17.80 -21.17 -24.17
N HIS A 796 17.82 -19.87 -24.50
CA HIS A 796 16.73 -18.96 -24.19
C HIS A 796 15.44 -19.33 -24.95
N GLY A 797 14.30 -19.14 -24.29
CA GLY A 797 12.99 -19.37 -24.89
C GLY A 797 12.44 -18.11 -25.56
N THR A 798 11.44 -18.28 -26.40
CA THR A 798 10.67 -17.18 -27.00
C THR A 798 9.22 -17.25 -26.53
N ALA A 799 8.73 -16.19 -25.90
CA ALA A 799 7.35 -16.02 -25.50
C ALA A 799 6.66 -15.02 -26.45
N THR A 800 5.57 -15.45 -27.09
CA THR A 800 4.79 -14.63 -28.02
C THR A 800 3.38 -14.52 -27.47
N GLN A 801 2.88 -13.30 -27.26
CA GLN A 801 1.52 -13.02 -26.78
C GLN A 801 1.11 -13.76 -25.49
N CYS A 802 2.08 -14.23 -24.70
CA CYS A 802 1.86 -14.84 -23.40
C CYS A 802 1.76 -13.74 -22.34
N ALA A 803 0.68 -13.72 -21.54
CA ALA A 803 0.62 -12.82 -20.40
C ALA A 803 1.47 -13.43 -19.26
N LEU A 804 2.67 -12.89 -19.05
CA LEU A 804 3.57 -13.34 -17.99
C LEU A 804 3.14 -12.74 -16.64
N ARG A 805 3.84 -13.13 -15.56
CA ARG A 805 3.51 -12.76 -14.17
C ARG A 805 2.14 -13.19 -13.66
N LYS A 806 1.53 -14.23 -14.21
CA LYS A 806 0.32 -14.77 -13.57
C LYS A 806 0.70 -15.51 -12.30
N PRO A 807 0.08 -15.18 -11.15
CA PRO A 807 0.45 -15.77 -9.88
C PRO A 807 0.26 -17.27 -9.95
N LEU A 808 1.35 -18.00 -9.69
CA LEU A 808 1.36 -19.44 -9.63
C LEU A 808 1.63 -19.84 -8.18
N LEU A 809 0.71 -20.61 -7.61
CA LEU A 809 0.83 -21.07 -6.23
C LEU A 809 1.90 -22.19 -6.21
N VAL A 810 3.12 -21.89 -5.74
CA VAL A 810 4.28 -22.81 -5.58
C VAL A 810 5.03 -22.56 -4.26
N LYS A 811 5.79 -23.56 -3.78
CA LYS A 811 6.56 -23.50 -2.51
C LYS A 811 7.90 -22.76 -2.64
N ASP A 812 8.44 -22.68 -3.85
CA ASP A 812 9.78 -22.15 -4.11
C ASP A 812 9.91 -20.65 -3.77
N ASP A 813 8.91 -19.86 -4.16
CA ASP A 813 8.79 -18.43 -3.86
C ASP A 813 7.30 -18.07 -3.75
N ALA A 814 6.90 -17.37 -2.67
CA ALA A 814 5.52 -16.93 -2.47
C ALA A 814 5.07 -15.90 -3.53
N GLN A 815 6.02 -15.28 -4.25
CA GLN A 815 5.79 -14.38 -5.37
C GLN A 815 5.96 -15.06 -6.74
N ALA A 816 6.07 -16.38 -6.79
CA ALA A 816 6.30 -17.07 -8.05
C ALA A 816 5.17 -16.87 -9.06
N THR A 817 5.59 -16.74 -10.31
CA THR A 817 4.68 -16.48 -11.42
C THR A 817 4.90 -17.43 -12.59
N GLY A 818 3.98 -17.39 -13.56
CA GLY A 818 4.07 -18.13 -14.81
C GLY A 818 3.46 -17.40 -16.00
N ALA A 819 3.60 -18.03 -17.16
CA ALA A 819 3.09 -17.58 -18.45
C ALA A 819 1.67 -18.10 -18.70
N LEU A 820 0.69 -17.19 -18.82
CA LEU A 820 -0.67 -17.52 -19.23
C LEU A 820 -0.79 -17.54 -20.75
N LEU A 821 -1.23 -18.68 -21.29
CA LEU A 821 -1.44 -18.88 -22.73
C LEU A 821 -2.90 -18.59 -23.10
N SER A 822 -3.23 -17.31 -23.37
CA SER A 822 -4.60 -16.84 -23.67
C SER A 822 -4.91 -16.75 -25.18
N THR A 823 -6.18 -16.57 -25.53
CA THR A 823 -6.79 -16.79 -26.86
C THR A 823 -6.17 -16.03 -28.04
N MET A 824 -5.99 -16.76 -29.16
CA MET A 824 -5.51 -16.37 -30.50
C MET A 824 -4.02 -16.01 -30.59
N ALA A 825 -3.19 -17.07 -30.70
CA ALA A 825 -1.76 -17.09 -31.06
C ALA A 825 -0.69 -16.92 -29.95
N ALA A 826 -1.06 -17.04 -28.66
CA ALA A 826 -0.07 -17.13 -27.58
C ALA A 826 0.75 -18.42 -27.63
N SER A 827 2.09 -18.31 -27.59
CA SER A 827 2.96 -19.48 -27.55
C SER A 827 4.31 -19.25 -26.85
N LEU A 828 4.80 -20.27 -26.16
CA LEU A 828 6.14 -20.34 -25.58
C LEU A 828 6.95 -21.40 -26.32
N ARG A 829 8.05 -21.01 -26.98
CA ARG A 829 8.77 -21.88 -27.92
C ARG A 829 10.29 -21.80 -27.81
N THR A 830 10.97 -22.91 -28.08
CA THR A 830 12.42 -22.94 -28.38
C THR A 830 12.76 -24.15 -29.25
N THR A 831 13.93 -24.09 -29.88
CA THR A 831 14.50 -25.18 -30.67
C THR A 831 15.78 -25.65 -29.99
N VAL A 832 15.90 -26.95 -29.73
CA VAL A 832 17.02 -27.54 -28.99
C VAL A 832 17.67 -28.64 -29.81
N GLN A 833 19.00 -28.68 -29.82
CA GLN A 833 19.73 -29.80 -30.42
C GLN A 833 19.71 -31.00 -29.46
N VAL A 834 19.18 -32.14 -29.89
CA VAL A 834 19.04 -33.32 -29.03
C VAL A 834 20.25 -34.23 -29.23
N THR A 835 21.05 -34.38 -28.17
CA THR A 835 22.28 -35.18 -28.18
C THR A 835 22.11 -36.58 -27.55
N SER A 836 20.96 -36.86 -26.92
CA SER A 836 20.67 -38.11 -26.19
C SER A 836 19.33 -38.70 -26.62
N GLU A 837 19.27 -40.02 -26.79
CA GLU A 837 18.03 -40.76 -27.13
C GLU A 837 17.03 -40.83 -25.96
N SER A 838 17.45 -40.52 -24.73
CA SER A 838 16.59 -40.52 -23.54
C SER A 838 16.65 -39.18 -22.82
N TRP A 839 15.51 -38.64 -22.41
CA TRP A 839 15.40 -37.29 -21.85
C TRP A 839 14.13 -37.12 -21.02
N THR A 840 14.06 -36.04 -20.24
CA THR A 840 12.85 -35.64 -19.50
C THR A 840 12.53 -34.17 -19.72
N LEU A 841 11.30 -33.85 -20.14
CA LEU A 841 10.76 -32.49 -20.13
C LEU A 841 9.88 -32.31 -18.89
N LEU A 842 10.17 -31.31 -18.07
CA LEU A 842 9.51 -31.02 -16.80
C LEU A 842 8.90 -29.61 -16.84
N PHE A 843 7.66 -29.42 -16.38
CA PHE A 843 7.08 -28.08 -16.21
C PHE A 843 5.99 -28.04 -15.13
N LEU A 844 5.78 -26.86 -14.55
CA LEU A 844 4.63 -26.58 -13.69
C LEU A 844 3.50 -25.96 -14.50
N VAL A 845 2.26 -26.39 -14.26
CA VAL A 845 1.08 -25.85 -14.95
C VAL A 845 -0.11 -25.70 -14.01
N ARG A 846 -0.85 -24.60 -14.14
CA ARG A 846 -2.14 -24.37 -13.48
C ARG A 846 -3.18 -23.96 -14.50
N TRP A 847 -4.32 -24.65 -14.51
CA TRP A 847 -5.44 -24.34 -15.39
C TRP A 847 -6.46 -23.45 -14.69
N VAL A 848 -6.90 -22.37 -15.32
CA VAL A 848 -7.84 -21.39 -14.74
C VAL A 848 -9.15 -21.42 -15.52
N GLY A 849 -10.28 -21.64 -14.84
CA GLY A 849 -11.61 -21.54 -15.44
C GLY A 849 -12.05 -20.09 -15.70
N THR A 850 -12.80 -19.88 -16.79
CA THR A 850 -13.38 -18.57 -17.16
C THR A 850 -14.76 -18.40 -16.52
N SER A 851 -14.99 -17.29 -15.81
CA SER A 851 -16.18 -17.07 -14.94
C SER A 851 -17.52 -16.80 -15.65
N ALA A 852 -17.63 -17.08 -16.95
CA ALA A 852 -18.83 -16.77 -17.72
C ALA A 852 -19.21 -17.92 -18.66
N SER A 853 -19.90 -18.93 -18.12
CA SER A 853 -21.13 -19.53 -18.70
C SER A 853 -21.39 -20.92 -18.12
N THR A 854 -22.67 -21.20 -17.94
CA THR A 854 -23.25 -22.56 -17.85
C THR A 854 -23.18 -23.23 -19.23
N ALA A 855 -21.99 -23.42 -19.79
CA ALA A 855 -21.81 -24.05 -21.10
C ALA A 855 -21.70 -25.58 -20.97
N SER A 856 -22.35 -26.27 -21.90
CA SER A 856 -22.32 -27.72 -22.10
C SER A 856 -20.90 -28.27 -22.23
N SER A 857 -20.67 -29.48 -21.70
CA SER A 857 -19.44 -30.25 -21.88
C SER A 857 -18.99 -30.27 -23.34
N SER A 858 -17.92 -29.53 -23.68
CA SER A 858 -17.26 -29.67 -24.96
C SER A 858 -16.29 -30.85 -24.85
N THR A 859 -16.48 -31.86 -25.69
CA THR A 859 -15.65 -33.07 -25.75
C THR A 859 -14.43 -32.92 -26.65
N ALA A 860 -14.24 -31.76 -27.30
CA ALA A 860 -13.11 -31.54 -28.20
C ALA A 860 -11.82 -31.27 -27.39
N PRO A 861 -10.77 -32.08 -27.55
CA PRO A 861 -9.53 -31.95 -26.79
C PRO A 861 -8.73 -30.72 -27.24
N ILE A 862 -8.18 -29.98 -26.28
CA ILE A 862 -7.36 -28.78 -26.50
C ILE A 862 -5.88 -29.20 -26.59
N ALA A 863 -5.22 -29.00 -27.73
CA ALA A 863 -3.77 -29.17 -27.82
C ALA A 863 -3.06 -28.08 -26.99
N PHE A 864 -2.09 -28.48 -26.15
CA PHE A 864 -1.38 -27.60 -25.22
C PHE A 864 0.15 -27.62 -25.39
N LEU A 865 0.74 -28.79 -25.64
CA LEU A 865 2.18 -28.95 -25.86
C LEU A 865 2.42 -29.74 -27.15
N ARG A 866 3.22 -29.19 -28.05
CA ARG A 866 3.67 -29.81 -29.30
C ARG A 866 5.19 -30.04 -29.28
N LEU A 867 5.59 -31.23 -29.74
CA LEU A 867 6.97 -31.61 -29.99
C LEU A 867 7.08 -32.05 -31.47
N ALA A 868 7.74 -31.29 -32.35
CA ALA A 868 7.83 -31.64 -33.78
C ALA A 868 8.94 -32.69 -34.00
N THR A 869 8.72 -33.86 -34.64
CA THR A 869 8.40 -34.09 -36.07
C THR A 869 7.33 -35.18 -36.33
N SER A 870 6.34 -35.37 -35.45
CA SER A 870 5.18 -36.24 -35.73
C SER A 870 3.93 -35.67 -35.08
N ASP A 871 2.73 -36.09 -35.49
CA ASP A 871 1.41 -35.63 -35.01
C ASP A 871 1.14 -35.87 -33.49
N ALA A 872 2.17 -36.18 -32.70
CA ALA A 872 2.09 -36.37 -31.26
C ALA A 872 1.99 -35.02 -30.53
N SER A 873 0.81 -34.75 -29.96
CA SER A 873 0.54 -33.58 -29.12
C SER A 873 -0.01 -34.01 -27.75
N TRP A 874 0.33 -33.24 -26.71
CA TRP A 874 -0.40 -33.32 -25.43
C TRP A 874 -1.69 -32.55 -25.60
N THR A 875 -2.81 -33.22 -25.37
CA THR A 875 -4.12 -32.61 -25.42
C THR A 875 -4.84 -32.70 -24.07
N LEU A 876 -5.75 -31.76 -23.82
CA LEU A 876 -6.51 -31.65 -22.59
C LEU A 876 -8.00 -31.75 -22.91
N SER A 877 -8.70 -32.69 -22.26
CA SER A 877 -10.16 -32.69 -22.20
C SER A 877 -10.62 -32.11 -20.85
N TYR A 878 -11.76 -31.39 -20.85
CA TYR A 878 -12.24 -30.70 -19.66
C TYR A 878 -13.76 -30.83 -19.48
N SER A 879 -14.20 -30.81 -18.22
CA SER A 879 -15.58 -30.66 -17.78
C SER A 879 -15.69 -29.43 -16.86
N PRO A 880 -16.89 -29.01 -16.42
CA PRO A 880 -17.04 -27.83 -15.56
C PRO A 880 -16.22 -27.86 -14.26
N SER A 881 -15.81 -29.02 -13.77
CA SER A 881 -15.07 -29.17 -12.52
C SER A 881 -13.79 -30.02 -12.63
N THR A 882 -13.55 -30.66 -13.78
CA THR A 882 -12.47 -31.65 -13.91
C THR A 882 -11.70 -31.57 -15.22
N LEU A 883 -10.45 -32.03 -15.18
CA LEU A 883 -9.50 -32.05 -16.28
C LEU A 883 -8.91 -33.45 -16.48
N GLN A 884 -8.70 -33.86 -17.72
CA GLN A 884 -7.99 -35.10 -18.07
C GLN A 884 -7.00 -34.83 -19.20
N PHE A 885 -5.76 -35.32 -19.03
CA PHE A 885 -4.68 -35.18 -20.02
C PHE A 885 -4.62 -36.39 -20.95
N HIS A 886 -4.27 -36.15 -22.20
CA HIS A 886 -4.10 -37.17 -23.23
C HIS A 886 -2.81 -36.93 -24.01
N TRP A 887 -2.20 -38.00 -24.51
CA TRP A 887 -1.04 -37.94 -25.40
C TRP A 887 -1.33 -38.69 -26.71
N GLY A 888 -1.40 -37.93 -27.81
CA GLY A 888 -1.84 -38.44 -29.11
C GLY A 888 -3.22 -39.12 -29.03
N ASP A 889 -3.45 -40.08 -29.93
CA ASP A 889 -4.71 -40.86 -30.01
C ASP A 889 -4.71 -42.12 -29.11
N HIS A 890 -3.70 -42.30 -28.26
CA HIS A 890 -3.36 -43.63 -27.73
C HIS A 890 -3.26 -43.77 -26.20
N ALA A 891 -3.24 -42.69 -25.40
CA ALA A 891 -3.13 -42.81 -23.95
C ALA A 891 -3.80 -41.65 -23.16
N THR A 892 -4.62 -42.00 -22.16
CA THR A 892 -5.37 -41.07 -21.28
C THR A 892 -4.86 -41.16 -19.85
N SER A 893 -4.83 -40.02 -19.14
CA SER A 893 -4.45 -39.95 -17.72
C SER A 893 -5.35 -40.80 -16.82
N LEU A 894 -4.76 -41.63 -15.95
CA LEU A 894 -5.47 -42.46 -14.97
C LEU A 894 -6.26 -41.66 -13.91
N THR A 895 -5.88 -40.41 -13.66
CA THR A 895 -6.43 -39.57 -12.60
C THR A 895 -7.05 -38.30 -13.15
N THR A 896 -8.17 -37.91 -12.54
CA THR A 896 -8.91 -36.69 -12.90
C THR A 896 -8.36 -35.51 -12.09
N LEU A 897 -8.06 -34.39 -12.74
CA LEU A 897 -7.40 -33.23 -12.15
C LEU A 897 -8.40 -32.08 -11.90
N ALA A 898 -8.10 -31.22 -10.93
CA ALA A 898 -8.93 -30.09 -10.53
C ALA A 898 -8.49 -28.80 -11.23
N LEU A 899 -9.45 -27.95 -11.56
CA LEU A 899 -9.17 -26.57 -11.98
C LEU A 899 -8.59 -25.75 -10.82
N HIS A 900 -7.83 -24.72 -11.17
CA HIS A 900 -7.18 -23.79 -10.25
C HIS A 900 -6.11 -24.40 -9.33
N SER A 901 -5.70 -25.65 -9.56
CA SER A 901 -4.58 -26.31 -8.88
C SER A 901 -3.31 -26.31 -9.74
N THR A 902 -2.15 -26.19 -9.08
CA THR A 902 -0.83 -26.28 -9.74
C THR A 902 -0.37 -27.73 -9.78
N TYR A 903 0.11 -28.18 -10.94
CA TYR A 903 0.59 -29.54 -11.18
C TYR A 903 2.02 -29.52 -11.71
N LEU A 904 2.84 -30.49 -11.29
CA LEU A 904 4.14 -30.79 -11.89
C LEU A 904 3.95 -31.90 -12.91
N VAL A 905 4.23 -31.61 -14.16
CA VAL A 905 4.11 -32.55 -15.27
C VAL A 905 5.51 -32.89 -15.76
N ALA A 906 5.77 -34.19 -15.95
CA ALA A 906 7.01 -34.68 -16.53
C ALA A 906 6.73 -35.62 -17.70
N VAL A 907 7.39 -35.37 -18.84
CA VAL A 907 7.37 -36.21 -20.03
C VAL A 907 8.72 -36.91 -20.11
N VAL A 908 8.75 -38.21 -19.83
CA VAL A 908 9.97 -39.01 -19.80
C VAL A 908 10.03 -39.83 -21.09
N SER A 909 11.00 -39.52 -21.95
CA SER A 909 11.26 -40.29 -23.17
C SER A 909 12.39 -41.29 -22.94
N THR A 910 12.17 -42.53 -23.36
CA THR A 910 13.14 -43.63 -23.31
C THR A 910 13.20 -44.32 -24.67
N SER A 911 14.18 -45.18 -24.87
CA SER A 911 14.28 -46.03 -26.08
C SER A 911 13.07 -46.96 -26.29
N VAL A 912 12.23 -47.15 -25.27
CA VAL A 912 11.08 -48.07 -25.27
C VAL A 912 9.74 -47.32 -25.38
N GLY A 913 9.74 -45.99 -25.39
CA GLY A 913 8.54 -45.16 -25.46
C GLY A 913 8.53 -43.98 -24.49
N VAL A 914 7.36 -43.34 -24.36
CA VAL A 914 7.14 -42.11 -23.58
C VAL A 914 6.24 -42.41 -22.38
N VAL A 915 6.62 -41.90 -21.20
CA VAL A 915 5.85 -42.00 -19.96
C VAL A 915 5.52 -40.59 -19.46
N GLY A 916 4.25 -40.31 -19.22
CA GLY A 916 3.79 -39.06 -18.64
C GLY A 916 3.56 -39.20 -17.14
N PHE A 917 4.13 -38.30 -16.35
CA PHE A 917 3.91 -38.22 -14.90
C PHE A 917 3.18 -36.93 -14.54
N VAL A 918 2.24 -37.02 -13.60
CA VAL A 918 1.57 -35.86 -12.97
C VAL A 918 1.75 -35.98 -11.47
N ASN A 919 2.33 -34.94 -10.85
CA ASN A 919 2.68 -34.91 -9.43
C ASN A 919 3.48 -36.14 -8.98
N GLY A 920 4.40 -36.61 -9.84
CA GLY A 920 5.28 -37.75 -9.55
C GLY A 920 4.65 -39.12 -9.73
N GLN A 921 3.34 -39.19 -10.00
CA GLN A 921 2.63 -40.43 -10.31
C GLN A 921 2.56 -40.66 -11.82
N GLU A 922 2.78 -41.91 -12.25
CA GLU A 922 2.62 -42.31 -13.65
C GLU A 922 1.15 -42.10 -14.06
N SER A 923 0.95 -41.23 -15.05
CA SER A 923 -0.37 -40.84 -15.54
C SER A 923 -0.73 -41.62 -16.80
N PHE A 924 0.23 -41.82 -17.70
CA PHE A 924 0.05 -42.59 -18.93
C PHE A 924 1.38 -43.11 -19.48
N ARG A 925 1.31 -44.09 -20.40
CA ARG A 925 2.45 -44.68 -21.10
C ARG A 925 2.12 -44.93 -22.57
N ALA A 926 2.98 -44.49 -23.48
CA ALA A 926 2.86 -44.68 -24.92
C ALA A 926 4.08 -45.44 -25.47
N ALA A 927 3.83 -46.49 -26.25
CA ALA A 927 4.88 -47.38 -26.77
C ALA A 927 5.63 -46.81 -27.99
N THR A 928 5.19 -45.69 -28.54
CA THR A 928 5.79 -45.06 -29.73
C THR A 928 6.92 -44.11 -29.30
N PRO A 929 8.19 -44.40 -29.60
CA PRO A 929 9.30 -43.48 -29.29
C PRO A 929 9.25 -42.23 -30.19
N ILE A 930 9.70 -41.10 -29.67
CA ILE A 930 9.84 -39.86 -30.44
C ILE A 930 11.07 -40.01 -31.36
N PRO A 931 10.97 -39.76 -32.69
CA PRO A 931 12.09 -39.95 -33.61
C PRO A 931 13.33 -39.16 -33.19
N ALA A 932 14.52 -39.77 -33.35
CA ALA A 932 15.78 -39.08 -33.12
C ALA A 932 15.96 -37.98 -34.19
N ALA A 933 15.64 -36.74 -33.83
CA ALA A 933 15.88 -35.56 -34.65
C ALA A 933 17.14 -34.86 -34.15
N SER A 934 17.94 -34.28 -35.06
CA SER A 934 19.07 -33.43 -34.68
C SER A 934 18.63 -32.21 -33.90
N SER A 935 17.45 -31.66 -34.22
CA SER A 935 16.80 -30.55 -33.51
C SER A 935 15.35 -30.86 -33.17
N LEU A 936 14.92 -30.48 -31.96
CA LEU A 936 13.55 -30.62 -31.49
C LEU A 936 12.96 -29.26 -31.13
N ASP A 937 11.76 -28.98 -31.68
CA ASP A 937 10.98 -27.79 -31.35
C ASP A 937 10.02 -28.10 -30.20
N ILE A 938 10.09 -27.30 -29.15
CA ILE A 938 9.21 -27.37 -27.98
C ILE A 938 8.29 -26.17 -28.06
N ALA A 939 6.97 -26.40 -28.14
CA ALA A 939 5.99 -25.32 -28.20
C ALA A 939 4.81 -25.57 -27.26
N PHE A 940 4.63 -24.70 -26.27
CA PHE A 940 3.39 -24.61 -25.51
C PHE A 940 2.45 -23.63 -26.21
N GLN A 941 1.29 -24.09 -26.65
CA GLN A 941 0.29 -23.28 -27.37
C GLN A 941 -1.10 -23.88 -27.21
N VAL A 942 -2.14 -23.03 -27.22
CA VAL A 942 -3.53 -23.46 -27.08
C VAL A 942 -4.25 -23.32 -28.42
N ASP A 943 -4.45 -24.43 -29.12
CA ASP A 943 -5.14 -24.47 -30.42
C ASP A 943 -6.59 -24.93 -30.23
N ALA A 944 -7.50 -23.99 -29.92
CA ALA A 944 -8.93 -24.29 -29.80
C ALA A 944 -9.80 -23.34 -30.65
N PRO A 945 -10.69 -23.86 -31.52
CA PRO A 945 -11.53 -23.02 -32.39
C PRO A 945 -12.52 -22.12 -31.61
N ASP A 946 -12.96 -22.53 -30.41
CA ASP A 946 -13.89 -21.80 -29.53
C ASP A 946 -13.22 -21.33 -28.21
N SER A 947 -11.97 -20.86 -28.29
CA SER A 947 -11.12 -20.53 -27.14
C SER A 947 -11.66 -19.47 -26.17
N ARG A 948 -12.79 -18.80 -26.45
CA ARG A 948 -13.38 -17.77 -25.57
C ARG A 948 -13.97 -18.32 -24.26
N HIS A 949 -14.20 -19.64 -24.15
CA HIS A 949 -14.94 -20.24 -23.03
C HIS A 949 -14.28 -21.48 -22.40
N GLY A 950 -13.04 -21.82 -22.76
CA GLY A 950 -12.30 -22.98 -22.23
C GLY A 950 -11.30 -22.63 -21.10
N PRO A 951 -10.82 -23.62 -20.33
CA PRO A 951 -9.83 -23.40 -19.29
C PRO A 951 -8.48 -22.96 -19.89
N VAL A 952 -7.83 -21.99 -19.25
CA VAL A 952 -6.60 -21.36 -19.76
C VAL A 952 -5.39 -21.79 -18.91
N PRO A 953 -4.26 -22.24 -19.49
CA PRO A 953 -3.11 -22.70 -18.73
C PRO A 953 -2.14 -21.56 -18.39
N ILE A 954 -1.64 -21.59 -17.16
CA ILE A 954 -0.51 -20.83 -16.66
C ILE A 954 0.67 -21.80 -16.50
N VAL A 955 1.74 -21.63 -17.27
CA VAL A 955 2.93 -22.50 -17.27
C VAL A 955 4.08 -21.80 -16.56
N SER A 956 4.81 -22.50 -15.69
CA SER A 956 6.03 -21.99 -15.05
C SER A 956 7.10 -23.08 -14.96
N HIS A 957 8.36 -22.69 -14.75
CA HIS A 957 9.50 -23.60 -14.49
C HIS A 957 9.62 -24.75 -15.51
N VAL A 958 9.97 -24.43 -16.75
CA VAL A 958 10.15 -25.43 -17.81
C VAL A 958 11.61 -25.88 -17.81
N ALA A 959 11.89 -27.17 -17.64
CA ALA A 959 13.24 -27.73 -17.65
C ALA A 959 13.33 -28.91 -18.62
N TRP A 960 14.43 -28.97 -19.35
CA TRP A 960 14.76 -30.13 -20.19
C TRP A 960 16.00 -30.82 -19.64
N VAL A 961 15.89 -32.11 -19.37
CA VAL A 961 16.92 -32.92 -18.72
C VAL A 961 17.42 -33.99 -19.70
N ILE A 962 18.73 -34.18 -19.77
CA ILE A 962 19.41 -35.08 -20.73
C ILE A 962 19.25 -36.58 -20.36
N GLN A 963 18.48 -36.90 -19.31
CA GLN A 963 18.27 -38.25 -18.83
C GLN A 963 16.83 -38.50 -18.36
N PRO A 964 16.38 -39.76 -18.30
CA PRO A 964 15.08 -40.10 -17.73
C PRO A 964 15.10 -39.95 -16.20
N LEU A 965 14.10 -39.23 -15.65
CA LEU A 965 13.94 -39.09 -14.19
C LEU A 965 13.07 -40.23 -13.63
N SER A 966 13.46 -40.73 -12.45
CA SER A 966 12.71 -41.77 -11.74
C SER A 966 11.53 -41.18 -10.94
N ALA A 967 10.49 -41.98 -10.71
CA ALA A 967 9.32 -41.56 -9.91
C ALA A 967 9.70 -41.03 -8.51
N PRO A 968 10.65 -41.63 -7.74
CA PRO A 968 11.09 -41.08 -6.46
C PRO A 968 11.69 -39.67 -6.56
N LEU A 969 12.45 -39.41 -7.62
CA LEU A 969 13.07 -38.10 -7.86
C LEU A 969 12.01 -37.07 -8.27
N LEU A 970 11.05 -37.45 -9.12
CA LEU A 970 9.90 -36.62 -9.44
C LEU A 970 9.06 -36.31 -8.19
N GLN A 971 8.86 -37.28 -7.30
CA GLN A 971 8.15 -37.06 -6.03
C GLN A 971 8.90 -36.07 -5.13
N ALA A 972 10.24 -36.10 -5.12
CA ALA A 972 11.04 -35.11 -4.40
C ALA A 972 10.88 -33.70 -4.98
N LEU A 973 10.84 -33.58 -6.31
CA LEU A 973 10.58 -32.30 -7.00
C LEU A 973 9.18 -31.76 -6.73
N VAL A 974 8.16 -32.62 -6.67
CA VAL A 974 6.79 -32.25 -6.29
C VAL A 974 6.75 -31.64 -4.89
N ARG A 975 7.38 -32.32 -3.91
CA ARG A 975 7.44 -31.84 -2.53
C ARG A 975 8.10 -30.47 -2.41
N ALA A 976 9.06 -30.16 -3.26
CA ALA A 976 9.75 -28.87 -3.29
C ALA A 976 8.99 -27.78 -4.06
N SER A 977 8.10 -28.12 -4.99
CA SER A 977 7.47 -27.16 -5.92
C SER A 977 6.02 -26.85 -5.61
N ILE A 978 5.18 -27.84 -5.31
CA ILE A 978 3.72 -27.63 -5.23
C ILE A 978 3.33 -27.35 -3.78
N PRO A 979 2.53 -26.31 -3.50
CA PRO A 979 2.06 -26.02 -2.16
C PRO A 979 1.17 -27.17 -1.72
N PRO A 980 1.33 -27.59 -0.47
CA PRO A 980 0.54 -28.69 0.02
C PRO A 980 -0.93 -28.26 -0.01
N PRO A 981 -1.87 -29.21 -0.13
CA PRO A 981 -3.28 -28.93 0.04
C PRO A 981 -3.51 -28.09 1.31
N LYS A 982 -4.35 -27.06 1.22
CA LYS A 982 -4.74 -26.30 2.42
C LYS A 982 -5.37 -27.28 3.40
N LEU A 983 -4.94 -27.23 4.66
CA LEU A 983 -5.54 -28.03 5.72
C LEU A 983 -7.04 -27.71 5.79
N SER A 984 -7.86 -28.75 5.80
CA SER A 984 -9.29 -28.62 6.02
C SER A 984 -9.54 -28.24 7.47
N LYS A 985 -10.39 -27.25 7.71
CA LYS A 985 -10.70 -26.75 9.05
C LYS A 985 -12.09 -27.19 9.49
N SER A 986 -12.16 -27.74 10.69
CA SER A 986 -13.40 -28.19 11.31
C SER A 986 -13.51 -27.60 12.72
N GLY A 987 -14.70 -27.12 13.06
CA GLY A 987 -15.04 -26.64 14.40
C GLY A 987 -16.32 -27.31 14.90
N PRO A 988 -16.71 -27.09 16.16
CA PRO A 988 -17.97 -27.56 16.72
C PRO A 988 -19.14 -27.15 15.83
N ASP A 989 -20.06 -28.09 15.57
CA ASP A 989 -21.29 -27.84 14.80
C ASP A 989 -21.07 -27.37 13.34
N GLY A 990 -19.85 -27.48 12.81
CA GLY A 990 -19.48 -27.06 11.46
C GLY A 990 -19.24 -25.56 11.30
N THR A 991 -19.32 -24.77 12.38
CA THR A 991 -19.06 -23.32 12.33
C THR A 991 -17.57 -23.04 12.46
N VAL A 992 -16.95 -22.47 11.42
CA VAL A 992 -15.54 -22.06 11.42
C VAL A 992 -15.41 -20.72 10.70
N ASP A 993 -14.63 -19.79 11.27
CA ASP A 993 -14.29 -18.53 10.62
C ASP A 993 -13.56 -18.80 9.28
N PRO A 994 -14.10 -18.34 8.13
CA PRO A 994 -13.47 -18.55 6.82
C PRO A 994 -12.11 -17.87 6.68
N SER A 995 -11.80 -16.83 7.47
CA SER A 995 -10.51 -16.13 7.48
C SER A 995 -9.42 -16.80 8.32
N LEU A 996 -9.79 -17.73 9.20
CA LEU A 996 -8.86 -18.44 10.07
C LEU A 996 -7.95 -19.39 9.29
N GLU A 997 -6.62 -19.23 9.42
CA GLU A 997 -5.58 -20.06 8.81
C GLU A 997 -4.70 -20.74 9.88
N CYS A 998 -4.13 -21.89 9.54
CA CYS A 998 -3.22 -22.62 10.42
C CYS A 998 -1.86 -21.93 10.48
N LEU A 999 -1.38 -21.62 11.69
CA LEU A 999 -0.10 -20.95 11.90
C LEU A 999 1.06 -21.94 12.16
N GLU A 1000 0.78 -23.23 12.31
CA GLU A 1000 1.78 -24.28 12.55
C GLU A 1000 2.42 -24.74 11.23
N THR A 1001 3.68 -24.38 11.01
CA THR A 1001 4.43 -24.75 9.79
C THR A 1001 4.65 -26.25 9.67
N GLU A 1002 4.79 -26.95 10.80
CA GLU A 1002 5.02 -28.39 10.93
C GLU A 1002 3.74 -29.20 10.69
N ALA A 1003 2.57 -28.60 10.91
CA ALA A 1003 1.28 -29.23 10.72
C ALA A 1003 0.91 -29.39 9.23
N VAL A 1004 1.55 -28.62 8.35
CA VAL A 1004 1.32 -28.66 6.92
C VAL A 1004 1.66 -30.06 6.36
N GLU A 1005 0.85 -30.59 5.44
CA GLU A 1005 0.92 -32.00 4.97
C GLU A 1005 2.32 -32.42 4.50
N ASP A 1006 2.99 -31.54 3.74
CA ASP A 1006 4.31 -31.79 3.17
C ASP A 1006 5.49 -31.26 4.02
N SER A 1007 5.26 -30.92 5.29
CA SER A 1007 6.32 -30.42 6.19
C SER A 1007 7.45 -31.43 6.43
N GLY A 1008 7.27 -32.69 6.01
CA GLY A 1008 8.17 -33.78 6.38
C GLY A 1008 8.16 -34.04 7.88
N CYS A 1009 7.20 -33.49 8.61
CA CYS A 1009 7.01 -33.69 10.04
C CYS A 1009 5.70 -34.43 10.26
N ARG A 1010 5.73 -35.36 11.22
CA ARG A 1010 4.52 -36.00 11.74
C ARG A 1010 4.21 -35.46 13.12
N LEU A 1011 2.93 -35.33 13.45
CA LEU A 1011 2.50 -35.10 14.83
C LEU A 1011 2.97 -36.30 15.67
N SER A 1012 3.83 -36.07 16.65
CA SER A 1012 4.45 -37.11 17.47
C SER A 1012 3.86 -37.16 18.87
N SER A 1013 3.49 -36.01 19.44
CA SER A 1013 2.88 -35.94 20.76
C SER A 1013 1.80 -34.86 20.81
N VAL A 1014 0.81 -35.05 21.68
CA VAL A 1014 -0.12 -33.99 22.10
C VAL A 1014 -0.13 -33.91 23.61
N HIS A 1015 0.00 -32.69 24.12
CA HIS A 1015 0.00 -32.37 25.54
C HIS A 1015 -1.23 -31.54 25.87
N LEU A 1016 -2.04 -31.99 26.82
CA LEU A 1016 -3.23 -31.33 27.30
C LEU A 1016 -2.97 -30.85 28.73
N TRP A 1017 -3.26 -29.60 29.02
CA TRP A 1017 -3.29 -29.06 30.38
C TRP A 1017 -4.74 -28.96 30.82
N ALA A 1018 -5.06 -29.61 31.93
CA ALA A 1018 -6.40 -29.52 32.49
C ALA A 1018 -6.42 -29.71 34.01
N GLY A 1019 -7.40 -29.04 34.63
CA GLY A 1019 -7.83 -29.23 36.02
C GLY A 1019 -9.34 -29.45 36.05
N ASP A 1020 -10.06 -28.55 36.74
CA ASP A 1020 -11.54 -28.54 36.73
C ASP A 1020 -12.11 -28.12 35.36
N PHE A 1021 -11.32 -27.41 34.55
CA PHE A 1021 -11.60 -27.02 33.17
C PHE A 1021 -10.48 -27.46 32.23
N PHE A 1022 -10.70 -27.34 30.92
CA PHE A 1022 -9.65 -27.52 29.92
C PHE A 1022 -8.84 -26.22 29.79
N ASP A 1023 -7.57 -26.27 30.19
CA ASP A 1023 -6.72 -25.08 30.33
C ASP A 1023 -5.73 -24.92 29.18
N GLY A 1024 -5.56 -25.94 28.34
CA GLY A 1024 -4.80 -25.79 27.11
C GLY A 1024 -4.30 -27.04 26.42
N LEU A 1025 -3.67 -26.84 25.25
CA LEU A 1025 -3.05 -27.90 24.46
C LEU A 1025 -1.81 -27.44 23.68
N GLN A 1026 -0.86 -28.34 23.50
CA GLN A 1026 0.32 -28.15 22.65
C GLN A 1026 0.61 -29.43 21.87
N CYS A 1027 0.94 -29.28 20.59
CA CYS A 1027 1.41 -30.36 19.73
C CYS A 1027 2.94 -30.43 19.71
N GLU A 1028 3.51 -31.62 19.52
CA GLU A 1028 4.92 -31.82 19.16
C GLU A 1028 5.01 -32.59 17.84
N TYR A 1029 6.02 -32.27 17.05
CA TYR A 1029 6.25 -32.84 15.73
C TYR A 1029 7.64 -33.48 15.63
N THR A 1030 7.77 -34.57 14.88
CA THR A 1030 9.08 -35.20 14.57
C THR A 1030 9.31 -35.27 13.07
N THR A 1031 10.53 -34.96 12.63
CA THR A 1031 10.96 -35.07 11.23
C THR A 1031 10.99 -36.53 10.76
N THR A 1032 10.39 -36.82 9.61
CA THR A 1032 10.28 -38.18 9.04
C THR A 1032 11.48 -38.61 8.19
N GLN A 1033 12.39 -37.68 7.84
CA GLN A 1033 13.56 -37.96 6.99
C GLN A 1033 14.78 -38.52 7.75
N GLU A 1034 14.79 -38.44 9.08
CA GLU A 1034 15.89 -38.91 9.93
C GLU A 1034 15.38 -40.01 10.87
N ALA A 1035 15.29 -41.25 10.38
CA ALA A 1035 14.91 -42.37 11.22
C ALA A 1035 16.06 -42.75 12.16
N GLY A 1036 15.89 -42.58 13.48
CA GLY A 1036 16.88 -42.96 14.50
C GLY A 1036 16.94 -41.98 15.68
N PRO A 1037 17.90 -42.15 16.61
CA PRO A 1037 18.06 -41.29 17.80
C PRO A 1037 18.45 -39.84 17.49
N THR A 1038 18.62 -39.48 16.21
CA THR A 1038 18.92 -38.13 15.72
C THR A 1038 17.66 -37.35 15.31
N ALA A 1039 16.47 -37.98 15.32
CA ALA A 1039 15.23 -37.33 14.90
C ALA A 1039 14.93 -36.06 15.74
N ARG A 1040 14.89 -34.91 15.07
CA ARG A 1040 14.58 -33.63 15.70
C ARG A 1040 13.09 -33.55 16.08
N VAL A 1041 12.82 -33.29 17.35
CA VAL A 1041 11.47 -32.96 17.87
C VAL A 1041 11.29 -31.44 17.85
N VAL A 1042 10.16 -30.98 17.33
CA VAL A 1042 9.80 -29.56 17.22
C VAL A 1042 8.48 -29.32 17.97
N PRO A 1043 8.46 -28.48 19.02
CA PRO A 1043 7.23 -28.13 19.71
C PRO A 1043 6.43 -27.13 18.86
N GLY A 1044 5.14 -27.39 18.67
CA GLY A 1044 4.18 -26.44 18.12
C GLY A 1044 3.73 -25.40 19.15
N ARG A 1045 2.79 -24.53 18.76
CA ARG A 1045 2.25 -23.49 19.66
C ARG A 1045 1.54 -24.12 20.85
N ALA A 1046 1.85 -23.57 22.03
CA ALA A 1046 1.10 -23.87 23.25
C ALA A 1046 -0.10 -22.91 23.37
N TRP A 1047 -1.28 -23.49 23.47
CA TRP A 1047 -2.54 -22.79 23.73
C TRP A 1047 -2.90 -22.96 25.20
N THR A 1048 -2.24 -22.26 26.12
CA THR A 1048 -2.42 -22.48 27.57
C THR A 1048 -2.79 -21.19 28.32
N VAL A 1049 -3.71 -21.30 29.28
CA VAL A 1049 -4.10 -20.19 30.18
C VAL A 1049 -3.67 -20.42 31.64
N ALA A 1050 -3.34 -21.66 32.02
CA ALA A 1050 -2.88 -22.02 33.37
C ALA A 1050 -1.89 -23.20 33.36
N ASN A 1051 -1.06 -23.31 34.40
CA ASN A 1051 -0.14 -24.44 34.62
C ASN A 1051 -0.84 -25.56 35.42
N SER A 1052 -1.82 -26.22 34.80
CA SER A 1052 -2.55 -27.34 35.40
C SER A 1052 -1.92 -28.70 35.05
N THR A 1053 -2.61 -29.80 35.35
CA THR A 1053 -2.07 -31.15 35.19
C THR A 1053 -1.85 -31.46 33.71
N LYS A 1054 -0.63 -31.87 33.36
CA LYS A 1054 -0.24 -32.21 31.98
C LYS A 1054 -0.55 -33.68 31.68
N HIS A 1055 -1.48 -33.92 30.76
CA HIS A 1055 -1.77 -35.22 30.17
C HIS A 1055 -1.15 -35.30 28.78
N SER A 1056 -0.39 -36.36 28.48
CA SER A 1056 0.34 -36.47 27.21
C SER A 1056 -0.01 -37.75 26.47
N LEU A 1057 -0.22 -37.65 25.16
CA LEU A 1057 -0.37 -38.77 24.25
C LEU A 1057 0.75 -38.72 23.21
N THR A 1058 1.70 -39.65 23.31
CA THR A 1058 2.74 -39.86 22.29
C THR A 1058 2.23 -40.85 21.25
N LEU A 1059 2.13 -40.43 19.99
CA LEU A 1059 1.65 -41.20 18.86
C LEU A 1059 2.70 -42.20 18.38
N MET A 1060 2.26 -43.43 18.11
CA MET A 1060 3.08 -44.49 17.54
C MET A 1060 3.30 -44.27 16.04
N ASP A 1061 4.20 -45.04 15.43
CA ASP A 1061 4.40 -44.99 13.99
C ASP A 1061 3.12 -45.43 13.25
N GLY A 1062 2.68 -44.64 12.27
CA GLY A 1062 1.40 -44.84 11.59
C GLY A 1062 0.15 -44.45 12.39
N GLU A 1063 0.31 -43.91 13.60
CA GLU A 1063 -0.81 -43.47 14.43
C GLU A 1063 -1.09 -41.97 14.30
N PHE A 1064 -2.36 -41.61 14.21
CA PHE A 1064 -2.81 -40.22 14.08
C PHE A 1064 -4.20 -40.03 14.69
N ILE A 1065 -4.55 -38.79 15.02
CA ILE A 1065 -5.83 -38.45 15.63
C ILE A 1065 -6.90 -38.38 14.53
N THR A 1066 -8.01 -39.09 14.75
CA THR A 1066 -9.13 -39.23 13.81
C THR A 1066 -10.44 -38.67 14.36
N HIS A 1067 -10.52 -38.38 15.66
CA HIS A 1067 -11.74 -37.88 16.28
C HIS A 1067 -11.44 -36.90 17.42
N VAL A 1068 -12.18 -35.80 17.46
CA VAL A 1068 -12.02 -34.72 18.45
C VAL A 1068 -13.40 -34.34 18.98
N ARG A 1069 -13.60 -34.51 20.28
CA ARG A 1069 -14.86 -34.20 20.97
C ARG A 1069 -14.58 -33.56 22.32
N GLY A 1070 -15.59 -32.96 22.92
CA GLY A 1070 -15.42 -32.34 24.22
C GLY A 1070 -16.71 -31.89 24.86
N ARG A 1071 -16.56 -31.06 25.89
CA ARG A 1071 -17.67 -30.43 26.59
C ARG A 1071 -17.41 -28.93 26.71
N ARG A 1072 -18.43 -28.13 26.44
CA ARG A 1072 -18.36 -26.66 26.54
C ARG A 1072 -19.64 -26.07 27.11
N GLY A 1073 -19.49 -25.09 28.00
CA GLY A 1073 -20.52 -24.17 28.44
C GLY A 1073 -20.20 -22.76 27.94
N ALA A 1074 -20.05 -21.82 28.87
CA ALA A 1074 -19.43 -20.53 28.57
C ALA A 1074 -17.92 -20.67 28.26
N TRP A 1075 -17.28 -21.72 28.77
CA TRP A 1075 -15.87 -22.04 28.62
C TRP A 1075 -15.68 -23.50 28.17
N MET A 1076 -14.46 -23.87 27.78
CA MET A 1076 -14.12 -25.27 27.51
C MET A 1076 -13.97 -26.05 28.83
N ASP A 1077 -14.89 -26.98 29.08
CA ASP A 1077 -14.85 -27.83 30.26
C ASP A 1077 -13.93 -29.04 30.04
N GLN A 1078 -13.97 -29.65 28.84
CA GLN A 1078 -13.22 -30.86 28.53
C GLN A 1078 -12.87 -30.97 27.05
N LEU A 1079 -11.71 -31.57 26.75
CA LEU A 1079 -11.33 -32.01 25.41
C LEU A 1079 -10.89 -33.48 25.44
N SER A 1080 -11.30 -34.26 24.44
CA SER A 1080 -10.96 -35.67 24.24
C SER A 1080 -10.57 -35.93 22.78
N LEU A 1081 -9.45 -36.63 22.60
CA LEU A 1081 -8.86 -36.96 21.30
C LEU A 1081 -8.76 -38.48 21.16
N THR A 1082 -9.22 -39.04 20.04
CA THR A 1082 -9.12 -40.47 19.73
C THR A 1082 -8.32 -40.70 18.43
N THR A 1083 -7.48 -41.73 18.42
CA THR A 1083 -6.59 -42.07 17.30
C THR A 1083 -7.16 -43.17 16.40
N ASN A 1084 -6.60 -43.32 15.19
CA ASN A 1084 -6.86 -44.45 14.29
C ASN A 1084 -6.49 -45.81 14.91
N PHE A 1085 -5.69 -45.83 15.99
CA PHE A 1085 -5.34 -47.04 16.73
C PHE A 1085 -6.30 -47.33 17.89
N GLY A 1086 -7.35 -46.51 18.07
CA GLY A 1086 -8.35 -46.67 19.14
C GLY A 1086 -7.89 -46.14 20.51
N ARG A 1087 -6.72 -45.49 20.60
CA ARG A 1087 -6.26 -44.87 21.85
C ARG A 1087 -6.95 -43.52 22.04
N THR A 1088 -7.29 -43.19 23.28
CA THR A 1088 -7.95 -41.92 23.62
C THR A 1088 -7.22 -41.23 24.76
N VAL A 1089 -7.05 -39.91 24.65
CA VAL A 1089 -6.62 -39.03 25.75
C VAL A 1089 -7.71 -37.99 25.99
N ALA A 1090 -7.95 -37.64 27.25
CA ALA A 1090 -8.91 -36.60 27.62
C ALA A 1090 -8.38 -35.79 28.80
N GLY A 1091 -8.72 -34.50 28.85
CA GLY A 1091 -8.42 -33.60 29.96
C GLY A 1091 -9.56 -32.59 30.17
N GLY A 1092 -9.88 -32.32 31.43
CA GLY A 1092 -10.91 -31.35 31.86
C GLY A 1092 -12.06 -31.98 32.65
N GLY A 1093 -13.00 -31.14 33.09
CA GLY A 1093 -14.12 -31.50 33.98
C GLY A 1093 -15.39 -31.98 33.28
N ASN A 1094 -16.42 -32.29 34.08
CA ASN A 1094 -17.70 -32.84 33.61
C ASN A 1094 -18.77 -31.77 33.29
N GLY A 1095 -18.40 -30.49 33.30
CA GLY A 1095 -19.29 -29.36 33.01
C GLY A 1095 -19.69 -29.26 31.53
N GLY A 1096 -20.53 -28.28 31.18
CA GLY A 1096 -20.88 -27.97 29.79
C GLY A 1096 -21.73 -29.01 29.03
N GLY A 1097 -22.19 -28.62 27.85
CA GLY A 1097 -22.83 -29.49 26.85
C GLY A 1097 -21.81 -30.20 25.96
N GLN A 1098 -22.15 -31.39 25.46
CA GLN A 1098 -21.27 -32.14 24.57
C GLN A 1098 -21.15 -31.47 23.19
N PHE A 1099 -19.96 -31.49 22.61
CA PHE A 1099 -19.74 -31.14 21.22
C PHE A 1099 -18.84 -32.18 20.54
N ASP A 1100 -18.99 -32.29 19.23
CA ASP A 1100 -18.18 -33.11 18.34
C ASP A 1100 -17.68 -32.23 17.19
N ILE A 1101 -16.44 -32.45 16.78
CA ILE A 1101 -15.84 -31.78 15.62
C ILE A 1101 -15.79 -32.83 14.51
N ALA A 1102 -16.67 -32.71 13.53
CA ALA A 1102 -16.72 -33.62 12.40
C ALA A 1102 -15.50 -33.42 11.47
N LEU A 1103 -14.69 -34.47 11.31
CA LEU A 1103 -13.59 -34.50 10.35
C LEU A 1103 -14.09 -35.02 9.00
N PRO A 1104 -13.55 -34.55 7.86
CA PRO A 1104 -13.80 -35.20 6.58
C PRO A 1104 -13.34 -36.66 6.62
N VAL A 1105 -14.02 -37.52 5.87
CA VAL A 1105 -13.73 -38.96 5.92
C VAL A 1105 -12.31 -39.23 5.41
N GLY A 1106 -11.59 -40.05 6.15
CA GLY A 1106 -10.20 -40.39 5.85
C GLY A 1106 -9.21 -39.29 6.13
N HIS A 1107 -9.58 -38.27 6.90
CA HIS A 1107 -8.65 -37.23 7.35
C HIS A 1107 -8.04 -37.55 8.72
N MET A 1108 -6.85 -36.99 8.96
CA MET A 1108 -6.16 -36.94 10.24
C MET A 1108 -5.99 -35.51 10.73
N VAL A 1109 -5.94 -35.31 12.05
CA VAL A 1109 -5.62 -34.02 12.65
C VAL A 1109 -4.13 -33.71 12.54
N ARG A 1110 -3.84 -32.44 12.24
CA ARG A 1110 -2.48 -31.91 12.12
C ARG A 1110 -2.18 -30.77 13.10
N ALA A 1111 -3.16 -29.96 13.47
CA ALA A 1111 -3.01 -28.86 14.41
C ALA A 1111 -4.35 -28.46 15.04
N PHE A 1112 -4.28 -27.64 16.08
CA PHE A 1112 -5.41 -27.06 16.80
C PHE A 1112 -5.27 -25.54 16.88
N HIS A 1113 -6.41 -24.84 16.91
CA HIS A 1113 -6.53 -23.43 17.26
C HIS A 1113 -7.58 -23.27 18.35
N PHE A 1114 -7.35 -22.30 19.24
CA PHE A 1114 -8.29 -21.92 20.28
C PHE A 1114 -8.28 -20.40 20.43
N ASP A 1115 -9.40 -19.83 20.86
CA ASP A 1115 -9.41 -18.44 21.31
C ASP A 1115 -8.98 -18.38 22.77
N LEU A 1116 -7.94 -17.59 23.04
CA LEU A 1116 -7.36 -17.42 24.37
C LEU A 1116 -7.83 -16.11 24.99
N GLY A 1117 -8.52 -16.23 26.13
CA GLY A 1117 -8.78 -15.14 27.06
C GLY A 1117 -8.47 -15.61 28.47
N ASP A 1118 -9.36 -15.34 29.41
CA ASP A 1118 -9.30 -15.84 30.79
C ASP A 1118 -9.42 -17.39 30.84
N HIS A 1119 -10.01 -17.99 29.81
CA HIS A 1119 -10.22 -19.42 29.61
C HIS A 1119 -9.98 -19.79 28.14
N VAL A 1120 -9.80 -21.09 27.87
CA VAL A 1120 -9.72 -21.60 26.49
C VAL A 1120 -11.12 -21.75 25.91
N THR A 1121 -11.33 -21.23 24.69
CA THR A 1121 -12.62 -21.30 23.98
C THR A 1121 -12.44 -21.59 22.49
N SER A 1122 -13.55 -21.83 21.77
CA SER A 1122 -13.59 -21.95 20.31
C SER A 1122 -12.57 -22.93 19.68
N PRO A 1123 -12.66 -24.24 19.96
CA PRO A 1123 -11.72 -25.20 19.39
C PRO A 1123 -11.91 -25.31 17.87
N VAL A 1124 -10.83 -25.16 17.11
CA VAL A 1124 -10.79 -25.45 15.67
C VAL A 1124 -9.67 -26.44 15.41
N VAL A 1125 -9.94 -27.41 14.54
CA VAL A 1125 -9.02 -28.49 14.19
C VAL A 1125 -8.65 -28.37 12.72
N PHE A 1126 -7.36 -28.39 12.44
CA PHE A 1126 -6.82 -28.44 11.08
C PHE A 1126 -6.48 -29.88 10.71
N THR A 1127 -6.95 -30.33 9.55
CA THR A 1127 -6.90 -31.73 9.11
C THR A 1127 -6.39 -31.86 7.68
N CYS A 1128 -5.83 -33.02 7.33
CA CYS A 1128 -5.48 -33.40 5.95
C CYS A 1128 -5.84 -34.86 5.71
N PRO A 1129 -5.90 -35.34 4.45
CA PRO A 1129 -6.03 -36.76 4.16
C PRO A 1129 -4.97 -37.58 4.91
N ALA A 1130 -5.40 -38.70 5.49
CA ALA A 1130 -4.53 -39.61 6.20
C ALA A 1130 -3.80 -40.54 5.21
N PRO A 1131 -2.61 -41.05 5.58
CA PRO A 1131 -1.92 -42.06 4.77
C PRO A 1131 -2.80 -43.30 4.60
N ARG A 1132 -2.86 -43.81 3.37
CA ARG A 1132 -3.54 -45.08 3.06
C ARG A 1132 -2.73 -46.23 3.65
N GLY A 1133 -3.33 -47.01 4.54
CA GLY A 1133 -2.67 -48.17 5.12
C GLY A 1133 -2.63 -49.38 4.19
N LEU A 1134 -2.10 -50.48 4.72
CA LEU A 1134 -1.88 -51.72 3.97
C LEU A 1134 -3.17 -52.33 3.45
N VAL A 1135 -4.28 -52.17 4.20
CA VAL A 1135 -5.58 -52.74 3.82
C VAL A 1135 -6.17 -51.96 2.64
N PHE A 1136 -6.07 -50.64 2.67
CA PHE A 1136 -6.50 -49.80 1.54
C PHE A 1136 -5.71 -50.14 0.26
N ALA A 1137 -4.38 -50.27 0.37
CA ALA A 1137 -3.52 -50.59 -0.77
C ALA A 1137 -3.79 -52.00 -1.35
N ALA A 1138 -4.15 -52.97 -0.51
CA ALA A 1138 -4.54 -54.30 -0.96
C ALA A 1138 -5.88 -54.27 -1.72
N LEU A 1139 -6.85 -53.48 -1.26
CA LEU A 1139 -8.14 -53.29 -1.93
C LEU A 1139 -7.99 -52.60 -3.31
N GLU A 1140 -7.09 -51.62 -3.45
CA GLU A 1140 -6.81 -50.99 -4.74
C GLU A 1140 -6.15 -51.94 -5.76
N LYS A 1141 -5.36 -52.90 -5.29
CA LYS A 1141 -4.70 -53.90 -6.15
C LYS A 1141 -5.59 -55.09 -6.51
N ALA A 1142 -6.80 -55.15 -5.97
CA ALA A 1142 -7.72 -56.25 -6.26
C ALA A 1142 -8.09 -56.26 -7.75
N THR A 1143 -8.08 -57.43 -8.37
CA THR A 1143 -8.37 -57.60 -9.80
C THR A 1143 -9.87 -57.63 -10.12
N CYS A 1144 -10.74 -57.55 -9.10
CA CYS A 1144 -12.20 -57.54 -9.23
C CYS A 1144 -12.77 -56.14 -9.51
N GLU A 1145 -14.05 -56.07 -9.91
CA GLU A 1145 -14.75 -54.79 -10.09
C GLU A 1145 -14.81 -53.96 -8.80
N LYS A 1146 -14.71 -52.62 -8.91
CA LYS A 1146 -14.69 -51.71 -7.74
C LYS A 1146 -15.91 -51.87 -6.84
N ALA A 1147 -17.11 -52.08 -7.41
CA ALA A 1147 -18.34 -52.30 -6.63
C ALA A 1147 -18.25 -53.57 -5.76
N VAL A 1148 -17.62 -54.62 -6.28
CA VAL A 1148 -17.39 -55.88 -5.56
C VAL A 1148 -16.37 -55.69 -4.44
N ALA A 1149 -15.29 -54.94 -4.70
CA ALA A 1149 -14.31 -54.59 -3.66
C ALA A 1149 -14.93 -53.78 -2.51
N VAL A 1150 -15.83 -52.83 -2.81
CA VAL A 1150 -16.56 -52.04 -1.81
C VAL A 1150 -17.48 -52.93 -0.96
N GLN A 1151 -18.23 -53.83 -1.58
CA GLN A 1151 -19.06 -54.80 -0.85
C GLN A 1151 -18.22 -55.72 0.04
N ALA A 1152 -17.05 -56.14 -0.43
CA ALA A 1152 -16.11 -56.94 0.35
C ALA A 1152 -15.54 -56.16 1.54
N ALA A 1153 -15.17 -54.89 1.35
CA ALA A 1153 -14.70 -54.03 2.44
C ALA A 1153 -15.75 -53.87 3.55
N GLN A 1154 -17.03 -53.70 3.19
CA GLN A 1154 -18.14 -53.67 4.16
C GLN A 1154 -18.29 -55.00 4.92
N ALA A 1155 -18.12 -56.13 4.23
CA ALA A 1155 -18.18 -57.45 4.85
C ALA A 1155 -17.01 -57.70 5.82
N VAL A 1156 -15.79 -57.28 5.45
CA VAL A 1156 -14.60 -57.36 6.32
C VAL A 1156 -14.75 -56.46 7.55
N THR A 1157 -15.29 -55.24 7.38
CA THR A 1157 -15.55 -54.29 8.48
C THR A 1157 -16.38 -54.94 9.59
N ARG A 1158 -17.37 -55.76 9.23
CA ARG A 1158 -18.23 -56.47 10.20
C ARG A 1158 -17.45 -57.47 11.05
N TYR A 1159 -16.48 -58.18 10.49
CA TYR A 1159 -15.64 -59.11 11.24
C TYR A 1159 -14.71 -58.38 12.20
N LEU A 1160 -14.05 -57.32 11.71
CA LEU A 1160 -13.08 -56.56 12.49
C LEU A 1160 -13.73 -55.73 13.60
N THR A 1161 -14.94 -55.20 13.40
CA THR A 1161 -15.65 -54.40 14.42
C THR A 1161 -15.97 -55.22 15.67
N ASN A 1162 -16.36 -56.48 15.50
CA ASN A 1162 -16.63 -57.36 16.65
C ASN A 1162 -15.36 -57.62 17.46
N LEU A 1163 -14.25 -57.85 16.76
CA LEU A 1163 -12.94 -58.07 17.40
C LEU A 1163 -12.42 -56.80 18.08
N ALA A 1164 -12.63 -55.62 17.50
CA ALA A 1164 -12.24 -54.34 18.09
C ALA A 1164 -13.02 -54.01 19.37
N ASN A 1165 -14.33 -54.32 19.41
CA ASN A 1165 -15.19 -54.03 20.56
C ASN A 1165 -14.97 -55.00 21.73
N ASP A 1166 -14.65 -56.27 21.45
CA ASP A 1166 -14.42 -57.30 22.48
C ASP A 1166 -13.20 -58.17 22.12
N PRO A 1167 -11.97 -57.63 22.25
CA PRO A 1167 -10.74 -58.31 21.82
C PRO A 1167 -10.42 -59.56 22.63
N ALA A 1168 -10.98 -59.71 23.84
CA ALA A 1168 -10.75 -60.85 24.71
C ALA A 1168 -11.61 -62.07 24.35
N ASN A 1169 -12.60 -61.90 23.48
CA ASN A 1169 -13.56 -62.95 23.16
C ASN A 1169 -13.05 -63.87 22.05
N PRO A 1170 -12.76 -65.16 22.36
CA PRO A 1170 -12.13 -66.08 21.42
C PRO A 1170 -13.00 -66.38 20.20
N LYS A 1171 -14.31 -66.09 20.24
CA LYS A 1171 -15.23 -66.27 19.10
C LYS A 1171 -14.88 -65.38 17.92
N PHE A 1172 -14.26 -64.22 18.15
CA PHE A 1172 -13.90 -63.27 17.09
C PHE A 1172 -12.47 -63.47 16.58
N HIS A 1173 -11.70 -64.37 17.19
CA HIS A 1173 -10.30 -64.65 16.82
C HIS A 1173 -10.19 -65.59 15.61
N LYS A 1174 -11.30 -66.14 15.11
CA LYS A 1174 -11.28 -67.11 14.02
C LYS A 1174 -12.41 -66.86 13.03
N ILE A 1175 -12.06 -66.68 11.77
CA ILE A 1175 -12.98 -66.43 10.65
C ILE A 1175 -12.92 -67.63 9.69
N LYS A 1176 -14.07 -68.25 9.43
CA LYS A 1176 -14.20 -69.41 8.53
C LYS A 1176 -14.40 -68.93 7.08
N CYS A 1177 -13.46 -69.25 6.19
CA CYS A 1177 -13.48 -68.80 4.80
C CYS A 1177 -14.50 -69.56 3.93
N THR A 1178 -14.89 -70.77 4.33
CA THR A 1178 -15.87 -71.63 3.64
C THR A 1178 -17.32 -71.38 4.07
N ASN A 1179 -17.59 -70.34 4.86
CA ASN A 1179 -18.97 -69.93 5.16
C ASN A 1179 -19.54 -69.18 3.95
N ALA A 1180 -20.79 -69.48 3.58
CA ALA A 1180 -21.52 -68.82 2.49
C ALA A 1180 -21.45 -67.28 2.52
N PHE A 1181 -21.41 -66.65 3.70
CA PHE A 1181 -21.24 -65.19 3.80
C PHE A 1181 -19.84 -64.74 3.36
N PHE A 1182 -18.79 -65.45 3.75
CA PHE A 1182 -17.42 -65.13 3.36
C PHE A 1182 -17.18 -65.43 1.87
N GLU A 1183 -17.64 -66.59 1.40
CA GLU A 1183 -17.51 -66.99 -0.02
C GLU A 1183 -18.20 -66.02 -0.97
N LYS A 1184 -19.40 -65.53 -0.60
CA LYS A 1184 -20.15 -64.60 -1.43
C LYS A 1184 -19.53 -63.20 -1.43
N ASN A 1185 -19.09 -62.70 -0.28
CA ASN A 1185 -18.78 -61.27 -0.13
C ASN A 1185 -17.28 -60.96 -0.08
N VAL A 1186 -16.40 -61.89 0.31
CA VAL A 1186 -14.96 -61.62 0.53
C VAL A 1186 -14.08 -62.39 -0.45
N SER A 1187 -14.41 -63.64 -0.78
CA SER A 1187 -13.63 -64.44 -1.75
C SER A 1187 -13.44 -63.82 -3.15
N PRO A 1188 -14.34 -62.96 -3.67
CA PRO A 1188 -14.09 -62.27 -4.94
C PRO A 1188 -12.85 -61.37 -4.97
N LEU A 1189 -12.28 -61.00 -3.81
CA LEU A 1189 -11.02 -60.26 -3.72
C LEU A 1189 -9.79 -61.07 -4.16
N GLY A 1190 -9.91 -62.40 -4.26
CA GLY A 1190 -8.79 -63.27 -4.61
C GLY A 1190 -7.62 -63.13 -3.63
N ASN A 1191 -6.40 -63.01 -4.16
CA ASN A 1191 -5.18 -62.90 -3.35
C ASN A 1191 -5.15 -61.65 -2.46
N ALA A 1192 -5.90 -60.59 -2.79
CA ALA A 1192 -5.96 -59.38 -1.97
C ALA A 1192 -6.61 -59.64 -0.59
N ALA A 1193 -7.45 -60.68 -0.45
CA ALA A 1193 -8.01 -61.06 0.84
C ALA A 1193 -6.91 -61.51 1.83
N ASP A 1194 -5.92 -62.27 1.35
CA ASP A 1194 -4.80 -62.71 2.18
C ASP A 1194 -3.96 -61.52 2.67
N ASP A 1195 -3.70 -60.55 1.79
CA ASP A 1195 -2.97 -59.32 2.13
C ASP A 1195 -3.72 -58.47 3.18
N ILE A 1196 -5.05 -58.35 3.05
CA ILE A 1196 -5.91 -57.60 4.01
C ILE A 1196 -5.87 -58.24 5.39
N PHE A 1197 -6.10 -59.55 5.48
CA PHE A 1197 -6.13 -60.25 6.77
C PHE A 1197 -4.73 -60.35 7.39
N ALA A 1198 -3.67 -60.48 6.59
CA ALA A 1198 -2.29 -60.41 7.08
C ALA A 1198 -1.97 -59.04 7.70
N ALA A 1199 -2.41 -57.94 7.07
CA ALA A 1199 -2.27 -56.59 7.62
C ALA A 1199 -3.06 -56.38 8.92
N CYS A 1200 -4.09 -57.20 9.17
CA CYS A 1200 -4.87 -57.24 10.40
C CYS A 1200 -4.32 -58.23 11.44
N GLU A 1201 -3.10 -58.73 11.28
CA GLU A 1201 -2.47 -59.73 12.17
C GLU A 1201 -3.19 -61.10 12.22
N PHE A 1202 -3.87 -61.49 11.14
CA PHE A 1202 -4.37 -62.85 10.97
C PHE A 1202 -3.38 -63.72 10.20
N SER A 1203 -3.35 -65.01 10.51
CA SER A 1203 -2.67 -66.03 9.72
C SER A 1203 -3.68 -67.00 9.12
N ARG A 1204 -3.37 -67.53 7.93
CA ARG A 1204 -4.18 -68.55 7.28
C ARG A 1204 -3.88 -69.92 7.90
N ALA A 1205 -4.92 -70.62 8.33
CA ALA A 1205 -4.82 -71.98 8.88
C ALA A 1205 -5.78 -72.91 8.13
N VAL A 1206 -5.35 -74.15 7.90
CA VAL A 1206 -6.18 -75.20 7.29
C VAL A 1206 -6.45 -76.25 8.35
N GLU A 1207 -7.73 -76.51 8.63
CA GLU A 1207 -8.16 -77.53 9.58
C GLU A 1207 -9.16 -78.46 8.87
N GLY A 1208 -8.71 -79.67 8.53
CA GLY A 1208 -9.50 -80.60 7.70
C GLY A 1208 -9.66 -80.06 6.27
N SER A 1209 -10.90 -79.96 5.79
CA SER A 1209 -11.24 -79.38 4.48
C SER A 1209 -11.56 -77.88 4.52
N ASP A 1210 -11.59 -77.27 5.70
CA ASP A 1210 -11.96 -75.87 5.90
C ASP A 1210 -10.73 -74.97 6.04
N VAL A 1211 -10.82 -73.77 5.45
CA VAL A 1211 -9.79 -72.73 5.54
C VAL A 1211 -10.26 -71.65 6.51
N PHE A 1212 -9.37 -71.19 7.39
CA PHE A 1212 -9.64 -70.15 8.38
C PHE A 1212 -8.59 -69.04 8.33
N PHE A 1213 -9.02 -67.82 8.68
CA PHE A 1213 -8.13 -66.76 9.17
C PHE A 1213 -8.16 -66.76 10.70
N VAL A 1214 -7.00 -66.88 11.34
CA VAL A 1214 -6.85 -66.94 12.80
C VAL A 1214 -6.05 -65.73 13.27
N PHE A 1215 -6.61 -64.95 14.19
CA PHE A 1215 -5.94 -63.80 14.80
C PHE A 1215 -4.76 -64.26 15.65
N ARG A 1216 -3.59 -63.65 15.46
CA ARG A 1216 -2.35 -64.07 16.14
C ARG A 1216 -2.45 -63.79 17.65
N ALA A 1217 -2.05 -64.78 18.45
CA ALA A 1217 -2.02 -64.64 19.91
C ALA A 1217 -1.01 -63.56 20.34
N GLY A 1218 -1.44 -62.60 21.15
CA GLY A 1218 -0.62 -61.47 21.59
C GLY A 1218 -0.45 -60.36 20.55
N ALA A 1219 -1.15 -60.44 19.40
CA ALA A 1219 -1.17 -59.36 18.44
C ALA A 1219 -1.87 -58.11 19.01
N ALA A 1220 -1.35 -56.94 18.64
CA ALA A 1220 -1.84 -55.69 19.15
C ALA A 1220 -3.10 -55.25 18.40
N THR A 1221 -4.13 -54.84 19.16
CA THR A 1221 -5.44 -54.45 18.62
C THR A 1221 -5.39 -53.19 17.76
N HIS A 1222 -4.30 -52.42 17.80
CA HIS A 1222 -4.15 -51.21 16.99
C HIS A 1222 -4.16 -51.50 15.49
N ALA A 1223 -3.65 -52.67 15.04
CA ALA A 1223 -3.71 -53.08 13.63
C ALA A 1223 -5.15 -53.26 13.14
N ILE A 1224 -6.04 -53.74 14.02
CA ILE A 1224 -7.48 -53.89 13.74
C ILE A 1224 -8.16 -52.52 13.60
N HIS A 1225 -7.86 -51.60 14.51
CA HIS A 1225 -8.42 -50.24 14.44
C HIS A 1225 -7.90 -49.48 13.20
N ALA A 1226 -6.62 -49.63 12.84
CA ALA A 1226 -6.04 -49.07 11.63
C ALA A 1226 -6.72 -49.65 10.36
N ALA A 1227 -6.95 -50.96 10.32
CA ALA A 1227 -7.66 -51.61 9.23
C ALA A 1227 -9.13 -51.15 9.12
N LEU A 1228 -9.82 -50.97 10.25
CA LEU A 1228 -11.18 -50.42 10.27
C LEU A 1228 -11.25 -49.00 9.70
N PHE A 1229 -10.23 -48.18 10.01
CA PHE A 1229 -10.09 -46.86 9.39
C PHE A 1229 -9.92 -46.99 7.87
N ASP A 1230 -8.96 -47.78 7.38
CA ASP A 1230 -8.73 -48.00 5.94
C ASP A 1230 -10.00 -48.47 5.19
N LEU A 1231 -10.72 -49.42 5.77
CA LEU A 1231 -11.96 -49.96 5.19
C LEU A 1231 -13.05 -48.88 5.11
N ALA A 1232 -13.21 -48.07 6.15
CA ALA A 1232 -14.18 -46.99 6.17
C ALA A 1232 -13.86 -45.93 5.12
N VAL A 1233 -12.58 -45.62 4.90
CA VAL A 1233 -12.15 -44.70 3.83
C VAL A 1233 -12.41 -45.30 2.46
N PHE A 1234 -12.05 -46.57 2.23
CA PHE A 1234 -12.21 -47.23 0.92
C PHE A 1234 -13.67 -47.31 0.47
N VAL A 1235 -14.60 -47.53 1.40
CA VAL A 1235 -16.03 -47.62 1.07
C VAL A 1235 -16.61 -46.27 0.62
N GLN A 1236 -16.00 -45.15 1.02
CA GLN A 1236 -16.49 -43.82 0.72
C GLN A 1236 -15.81 -43.15 -0.49
N VAL A 1237 -14.67 -43.67 -0.95
CA VAL A 1237 -13.87 -43.18 -2.10
C VAL A 1237 -14.13 -43.99 -3.36
#